data_AF-A0A662W198-F1
#
_entry.id   AF-A0A662W198-F1
#
_cell.length_a   1.000
_cell.length_b   1.000
_cell.length_c   1.000
_cell.angle_alpha   90.00
_cell.angle_beta   90.00
_cell.angle_gamma   90.00
#
_symmetry.space_group_name_H-M   'P 1'
#
loop_
_entity.id
_entity.type
_entity.pdbx_description
1 polymer ?
#
loop_
_entity_poly.entity_id
_entity_poly.type
_entity_poly.pdbx_seq_one_letter_code
_entity_poly.pdbx_strand_id
1 'polypeptide(L)'
;MVVSKAVFLALAALLFFPTIAEAYYDPPGPPAIEVRVYIDGILLQESMDDGYNGAADIKIDYKVIQRNQEVSKGSREVYYDWDVYKGGFMPLSRKILVYTQRECWPMKEVTLKLNLKETGVFLDKAIGENAVTLNHAGEAFVNVGKVNVSVEVEIVPIGAASEKCSWFYDQPNDYASSIVTHSGGYIYDWQLANMIKMWIVDKGYANMIFIFSQCFGGGMIDDLKDKLDGTGDAAFLSASKHDESAYGLGDSYNPDFSPELKKRGFTKPETYYPKEVSEELEKSEKPTIKEIARMTEKEDANGPYGIYKEDIEHPQYTSIGRGDDIRIGKKTDGSDVASKHAILFAGDANALRHWNNIDRMYKALRKQGFTDEDIIVLAGDGKKRSDGSDAPAYVDGPGTKKALYEAIQNVSKKMNKNEQFVFWVSDHGNNERYEATLNKAIKDPVREPIPPKKTAKNGKLTWDLNSDFLKAMARDPENEPYVSIIVEPPAQAEEISFFENVELYLNGEELSLELIEPIVAYDDNPDLDGYELVYPTDERLLKSDNLIEIGWGGSVEKFKEYEVLALQISTGGITEAVADLNESEISEEPTLYELLVEKKDEYNENVNAVPGMIKSIIGNERINIEIACEDGTLIVGAATENAYVTEFAKSGISDPTIRAWTTEKVVREVVESKDFVNAVMNAIKSGDIKYEGVGFVKSLKINIMRSLMGLYDTIIGMLG
;
A
#
# COMPACT_ATOMS: atom_id res chain seq x y z
N MET A 1 -33.44 30.00 49.67
CA MET A 1 -33.75 28.65 49.13
C MET A 1 -33.79 28.77 47.61
N VAL A 2 -33.38 27.74 46.86
CA VAL A 2 -33.30 27.66 45.36
C VAL A 2 -31.91 27.81 44.70
N VAL A 3 -30.79 27.89 45.45
CA VAL A 3 -29.43 27.83 44.82
C VAL A 3 -28.63 26.57 45.17
N SER A 4 -29.03 25.78 46.18
CA SER A 4 -28.22 24.63 46.63
C SER A 4 -28.61 23.24 46.05
N LYS A 5 -29.66 23.13 45.23
CA LYS A 5 -30.06 21.85 44.60
C LYS A 5 -29.52 21.66 43.18
N ALA A 6 -29.25 22.74 42.43
CA ALA A 6 -28.70 22.65 41.07
C ALA A 6 -27.20 22.32 41.05
N VAL A 7 -26.44 22.83 42.04
CA VAL A 7 -25.00 22.57 42.17
C VAL A 7 -24.73 21.13 42.64
N PHE A 8 -25.64 20.55 43.43
CA PHE A 8 -25.51 19.16 43.90
C PHE A 8 -25.90 18.12 42.83
N LEU A 9 -26.82 18.45 41.90
CA LEU A 9 -27.10 17.60 40.74
C LEU A 9 -25.99 17.68 39.68
N ALA A 10 -25.34 18.83 39.51
CA ALA A 10 -24.20 18.99 38.60
C ALA A 10 -22.95 18.25 39.11
N LEU A 11 -22.70 18.24 40.44
CA LEU A 11 -21.62 17.44 41.03
C LEU A 11 -21.93 15.94 41.10
N ALA A 12 -23.20 15.54 41.25
CA ALA A 12 -23.59 14.13 41.18
C ALA A 12 -23.51 13.57 39.76
N ALA A 13 -23.71 14.40 38.72
CA ALA A 13 -23.46 14.02 37.34
C ALA A 13 -21.95 13.88 37.03
N LEU A 14 -21.08 14.62 37.72
CA LEU A 14 -19.61 14.52 37.56
C LEU A 14 -18.97 13.35 38.33
N LEU A 15 -19.69 12.69 39.23
CA LEU A 15 -19.18 11.60 40.07
C LEU A 15 -19.65 10.19 39.64
N PHE A 16 -20.41 10.07 38.56
CA PHE A 16 -20.93 8.79 38.05
C PHE A 16 -20.70 8.56 36.55
N PHE A 17 -19.84 9.33 35.89
CA PHE A 17 -19.24 8.85 34.66
C PHE A 17 -18.10 7.92 35.08
N PRO A 18 -18.17 6.59 34.83
CA PRO A 18 -16.91 5.87 34.67
C PRO A 18 -16.10 6.71 33.69
N THR A 19 -14.87 7.06 34.07
CA THR A 19 -13.92 7.64 33.14
C THR A 19 -13.87 6.71 31.93
N ILE A 20 -14.64 7.04 30.89
CA ILE A 20 -14.54 6.37 29.61
C ILE A 20 -13.10 6.68 29.23
N ALA A 21 -12.27 5.64 29.20
CA ALA A 21 -10.90 5.74 28.74
C ALA A 21 -10.89 6.62 27.48
N GLU A 22 -10.01 7.62 27.45
CA GLU A 22 -9.95 8.58 26.34
C GLU A 22 -9.93 7.79 25.03
N ALA A 23 -10.88 8.10 24.14
CA ALA A 23 -10.99 7.40 22.87
C ALA A 23 -9.66 7.55 22.12
N TYR A 24 -8.99 6.44 21.87
CA TYR A 24 -7.62 6.37 21.43
C TYR A 24 -7.57 5.74 20.03
N TYR A 25 -7.72 6.60 19.04
CA TYR A 25 -7.61 6.24 17.64
C TYR A 25 -6.14 6.31 17.25
N ASP A 26 -5.56 5.14 17.06
CA ASP A 26 -4.21 5.00 16.53
C ASP A 26 -4.35 4.20 15.24
N PRO A 27 -4.07 4.79 14.07
CA PRO A 27 -4.10 4.06 12.81
C PRO A 27 -3.19 2.84 12.96
N PRO A 28 -3.76 1.66 12.75
CA PRO A 28 -3.98 1.22 11.38
C PRO A 28 -5.47 1.25 10.99
N GLY A 29 -5.76 1.47 9.70
CA GLY A 29 -7.00 1.19 8.96
C GLY A 29 -8.41 1.58 9.44
N PRO A 30 -9.37 1.58 8.49
CA PRO A 30 -10.79 1.52 8.83
C PRO A 30 -11.19 0.07 9.17
N PRO A 31 -12.26 -0.14 9.95
CA PRO A 31 -13.09 0.88 10.57
C PRO A 31 -12.50 1.46 11.87
N ALA A 32 -13.06 2.59 12.30
CA ALA A 32 -13.08 2.94 13.71
C ALA A 32 -13.91 1.90 14.47
N ILE A 33 -13.38 1.37 15.57
CA ILE A 33 -14.00 0.28 16.35
C ILE A 33 -14.12 0.63 17.83
N GLU A 34 -15.08 0.01 18.50
CA GLU A 34 -15.17 -0.10 19.96
C GLU A 34 -14.88 -1.56 20.33
N VAL A 35 -13.75 -1.77 21.00
CA VAL A 35 -13.40 -3.05 21.60
C VAL A 35 -14.10 -3.15 22.94
N ARG A 36 -14.74 -4.29 23.21
CA ARG A 36 -15.35 -4.61 24.50
C ARG A 36 -14.91 -6.00 24.92
N VAL A 37 -14.38 -6.12 26.14
CA VAL A 37 -13.96 -7.41 26.72
C VAL A 37 -14.84 -7.71 27.91
N TYR A 38 -15.41 -8.90 27.91
CA TYR A 38 -16.28 -9.40 28.96
C TYR A 38 -15.72 -10.67 29.60
N ILE A 39 -16.03 -10.86 30.87
CA ILE A 39 -16.04 -12.19 31.49
C ILE A 39 -17.49 -12.67 31.43
N ASP A 40 -17.75 -13.79 30.76
CA ASP A 40 -19.10 -14.25 30.46
C ASP A 40 -19.44 -15.61 31.07
N GLY A 41 -18.45 -16.36 31.55
CA GLY A 41 -18.66 -17.67 32.15
C GLY A 41 -17.49 -18.21 32.97
N ILE A 42 -17.77 -19.26 33.74
CA ILE A 42 -16.80 -19.99 34.54
C ILE A 42 -17.04 -21.50 34.31
N LEU A 43 -15.98 -22.24 33.99
CA LEU A 43 -16.01 -23.70 33.86
C LEU A 43 -15.13 -24.32 34.93
N LEU A 44 -15.73 -25.10 35.82
CA LEU A 44 -14.99 -25.83 36.84
C LEU A 44 -14.36 -27.10 36.27
N GLN A 45 -13.11 -27.37 36.65
CA GLN A 45 -12.44 -28.63 36.34
C GLN A 45 -12.72 -29.72 37.39
N GLU A 46 -13.11 -29.33 38.60
CA GLU A 46 -13.46 -30.22 39.70
C GLU A 46 -14.51 -29.60 40.64
N SER A 47 -15.08 -30.40 41.54
CA SER A 47 -16.07 -29.95 42.53
C SER A 47 -15.44 -28.94 43.50
N MET A 48 -16.04 -27.77 43.62
CA MET A 48 -15.63 -26.71 44.58
C MET A 48 -16.63 -26.54 45.74
N ASP A 49 -17.39 -27.59 46.05
CA ASP A 49 -18.32 -27.60 47.20
C ASP A 49 -17.53 -27.44 48.51
N ASP A 50 -17.86 -26.39 49.27
CA ASP A 50 -17.26 -26.07 50.57
C ASP A 50 -17.80 -26.95 51.72
N GLY A 51 -18.83 -27.75 51.44
CA GLY A 51 -19.48 -28.69 52.36
C GLY A 51 -20.34 -28.02 53.43
N TYR A 52 -20.55 -26.70 53.39
CA TYR A 52 -21.26 -25.94 54.42
C TYR A 52 -22.62 -25.42 53.99
N ASN A 53 -22.75 -24.94 52.75
CA ASN A 53 -24.02 -24.47 52.19
C ASN A 53 -24.26 -24.93 50.73
N GLY A 54 -23.36 -25.74 50.16
CA GLY A 54 -23.42 -26.17 48.75
C GLY A 54 -23.01 -25.09 47.75
N ALA A 55 -22.60 -23.91 48.23
CA ALA A 55 -22.22 -22.75 47.44
C ALA A 55 -20.75 -22.38 47.67
N ALA A 56 -20.12 -21.77 46.68
CA ALA A 56 -18.75 -21.29 46.74
C ALA A 56 -18.74 -19.92 46.07
N ASP A 57 -18.41 -18.88 46.83
CA ASP A 57 -18.45 -17.52 46.30
C ASP A 57 -17.10 -17.26 45.63
N ILE A 58 -17.06 -17.16 44.31
CA ILE A 58 -15.81 -16.90 43.60
C ILE A 58 -15.64 -15.39 43.48
N LYS A 59 -14.58 -14.87 44.08
CA LYS A 59 -14.12 -13.51 43.85
C LYS A 59 -13.11 -13.50 42.69
N ILE A 60 -13.42 -12.71 41.68
CA ILE A 60 -12.61 -12.48 40.48
C ILE A 60 -12.00 -11.09 40.57
N ASP A 61 -10.71 -11.02 40.87
CA ASP A 61 -9.91 -9.81 40.72
C ASP A 61 -9.34 -9.78 39.29
N TYR A 62 -9.54 -8.68 38.57
CA TYR A 62 -9.05 -8.53 37.20
C TYR A 62 -8.22 -7.26 37.02
N LYS A 63 -7.28 -7.34 36.08
CA LYS A 63 -6.46 -6.23 35.62
C LYS A 63 -6.25 -6.32 34.11
N VAL A 64 -6.47 -5.24 33.40
CA VAL A 64 -6.33 -5.14 31.95
C VAL A 64 -5.13 -4.28 31.62
N ILE A 65 -4.27 -4.79 30.74
CA ILE A 65 -3.05 -4.13 30.30
C ILE A 65 -3.13 -3.97 28.79
N GLN A 66 -2.87 -2.76 28.29
CA GLN A 66 -2.68 -2.48 26.87
C GLN A 66 -1.38 -1.68 26.74
N ARG A 67 -0.50 -2.04 25.81
CA ARG A 67 0.80 -1.33 25.59
C ARG A 67 1.65 -1.16 26.85
N ASN A 68 1.75 -2.21 27.66
CA ASN A 68 2.47 -2.21 28.93
C ASN A 68 1.92 -1.22 29.99
N GLN A 69 0.72 -0.67 29.79
CA GLN A 69 0.04 0.21 30.76
C GLN A 69 -1.22 -0.46 31.31
N GLU A 70 -1.46 -0.30 32.62
CA GLU A 70 -2.72 -0.71 33.26
C GLU A 70 -3.83 0.26 32.84
N VAL A 71 -4.80 -0.25 32.08
CA VAL A 71 -5.91 0.55 31.54
C VAL A 71 -7.23 0.32 32.28
N SER A 72 -7.37 -0.82 32.95
CA SER A 72 -8.55 -1.13 33.79
C SER A 72 -8.18 -2.11 34.90
N LYS A 73 -8.86 -2.03 36.05
CA LYS A 73 -8.80 -3.03 37.13
C LYS A 73 -10.10 -3.05 37.92
N GLY A 74 -10.42 -4.18 38.51
CA GLY A 74 -11.60 -4.29 39.37
C GLY A 74 -11.72 -5.65 40.04
N SER A 75 -12.82 -5.81 40.75
CA SER A 75 -13.16 -7.04 41.46
C SER A 75 -14.66 -7.31 41.34
N ARG A 76 -15.04 -8.58 41.20
CA ARG A 76 -16.43 -9.03 41.13
C ARG A 76 -16.60 -10.34 41.88
N GLU A 77 -17.66 -10.45 42.65
CA GLU A 77 -18.05 -11.68 43.32
C GLU A 77 -19.17 -12.34 42.54
N VAL A 78 -19.03 -13.65 42.33
CA VAL A 78 -19.99 -14.49 41.62
C VAL A 78 -20.49 -15.54 42.62
N TYR A 79 -21.79 -15.48 42.90
CA TYR A 79 -22.48 -16.32 43.89
C TYR A 79 -23.27 -17.41 43.16
N TYR A 80 -22.93 -18.68 43.38
CA TYR A 80 -23.65 -19.81 42.79
C TYR A 80 -23.70 -21.03 43.71
N ASP A 81 -24.78 -21.80 43.57
CA ASP A 81 -24.97 -23.12 44.17
C ASP A 81 -24.35 -24.18 43.26
N TRP A 82 -23.25 -24.79 43.71
CA TRP A 82 -22.38 -25.64 42.87
C TRP A 82 -22.76 -27.11 42.90
N ASP A 83 -23.69 -27.50 43.79
CA ASP A 83 -24.23 -28.86 43.83
C ASP A 83 -24.99 -29.22 42.54
N VAL A 84 -25.42 -28.21 41.78
CA VAL A 84 -26.21 -28.36 40.54
C VAL A 84 -25.35 -28.53 39.28
N TYR A 85 -24.04 -28.20 39.30
CA TYR A 85 -23.20 -28.04 38.09
C TYR A 85 -21.92 -28.88 38.05
N LYS A 86 -21.87 -30.05 38.71
CA LYS A 86 -20.67 -30.92 38.72
C LYS A 86 -20.15 -31.22 37.29
N GLY A 87 -19.02 -30.60 36.93
CA GLY A 87 -18.34 -30.76 35.63
C GLY A 87 -18.95 -29.98 34.46
N GLY A 88 -19.83 -29.01 34.70
CA GLY A 88 -20.52 -28.22 33.67
C GLY A 88 -19.97 -26.80 33.48
N PHE A 89 -20.17 -26.24 32.28
CA PHE A 89 -19.96 -24.81 31.98
C PHE A 89 -21.05 -23.98 32.66
N MET A 90 -20.66 -22.92 33.35
CA MET A 90 -21.57 -21.99 34.00
C MET A 90 -21.53 -20.62 33.32
N PRO A 91 -22.54 -20.28 32.49
CA PRO A 91 -22.68 -18.93 31.99
C PRO A 91 -23.07 -18.00 33.14
N LEU A 92 -22.47 -16.81 33.19
CA LEU A 92 -22.89 -15.77 34.10
C LEU A 92 -24.26 -15.23 33.67
N SER A 93 -25.16 -15.01 34.63
CA SER A 93 -26.48 -14.39 34.37
C SER A 93 -26.38 -13.02 33.69
N ARG A 94 -25.23 -12.32 33.84
CA ARG A 94 -24.85 -11.12 33.10
C ARG A 94 -23.35 -11.12 32.84
N LYS A 95 -22.95 -10.88 31.59
CA LYS A 95 -21.56 -10.62 31.21
C LYS A 95 -20.98 -9.46 32.04
N ILE A 96 -19.76 -9.61 32.52
CA ILE A 96 -19.02 -8.58 33.27
C ILE A 96 -18.12 -7.84 32.28
N LEU A 97 -18.48 -6.61 31.90
CA LEU A 97 -17.60 -5.75 31.11
C LEU A 97 -16.37 -5.36 31.95
N VAL A 98 -15.18 -5.77 31.50
CA VAL A 98 -13.91 -5.48 32.19
C VAL A 98 -13.06 -4.44 31.46
N TYR A 99 -13.29 -4.26 30.15
CA TYR A 99 -12.59 -3.28 29.33
C TYR A 99 -13.45 -2.80 28.16
N THR A 100 -13.38 -1.51 27.90
CA THR A 100 -13.91 -0.92 26.67
C THR A 100 -13.00 0.20 26.20
N GLN A 101 -12.67 0.20 24.90
CA GLN A 101 -11.81 1.20 24.29
C GLN A 101 -12.21 1.43 22.84
N ARG A 102 -12.20 2.70 22.42
CA ARG A 102 -12.35 3.04 21.00
C ARG A 102 -10.98 3.20 20.37
N GLU A 103 -10.79 2.57 19.22
CA GLU A 103 -9.55 2.60 18.44
C GLU A 103 -9.80 2.35 16.95
N CYS A 104 -8.74 2.23 16.16
CA CYS A 104 -8.82 1.86 14.74
C CYS A 104 -8.51 0.38 14.56
N TRP A 105 -8.99 -0.21 13.47
CA TRP A 105 -8.85 -1.62 13.17
C TRP A 105 -7.53 -1.94 12.43
N PRO A 106 -6.81 -3.04 12.77
CA PRO A 106 -7.17 -4.07 13.74
C PRO A 106 -7.11 -3.64 15.20
N MET A 107 -7.92 -4.30 16.04
CA MET A 107 -7.85 -4.18 17.49
C MET A 107 -6.42 -4.36 17.97
N LYS A 108 -5.99 -3.50 18.89
CA LYS A 108 -4.68 -3.65 19.51
C LYS A 108 -4.71 -4.76 20.54
N GLU A 109 -3.56 -5.38 20.74
CA GLU A 109 -3.37 -6.40 21.75
C GLU A 109 -3.75 -5.91 23.17
N VAL A 110 -4.60 -6.68 23.85
CA VAL A 110 -5.05 -6.45 25.22
C VAL A 110 -4.75 -7.67 26.07
N THR A 111 -4.03 -7.51 27.18
CA THR A 111 -3.80 -8.59 28.16
C THR A 111 -4.75 -8.47 29.33
N LEU A 112 -5.60 -9.48 29.55
CA LEU A 112 -6.45 -9.62 30.72
C LEU A 112 -5.78 -10.55 31.73
N LYS A 113 -5.45 -10.02 32.91
CA LYS A 113 -4.95 -10.76 34.07
C LYS A 113 -6.08 -11.02 35.04
N LEU A 114 -6.19 -12.26 35.52
CA LEU A 114 -7.20 -12.73 36.45
C LEU A 114 -6.54 -13.35 37.68
N ASN A 115 -7.07 -13.04 38.86
CA ASN A 115 -6.73 -13.67 40.13
C ASN A 115 -8.03 -14.07 40.82
N LEU A 116 -8.22 -15.38 41.05
CA LEU A 116 -9.45 -15.93 41.58
C LEU A 116 -9.25 -16.43 43.01
N LYS A 117 -10.25 -16.17 43.84
CA LYS A 117 -10.31 -16.65 45.23
C LYS A 117 -11.68 -17.23 45.54
N GLU A 118 -11.68 -18.29 46.31
CA GLU A 118 -12.86 -18.83 46.95
C GLU A 118 -13.10 -18.05 48.23
N THR A 119 -14.29 -17.48 48.36
CA THR A 119 -14.73 -16.64 49.47
C THR A 119 -15.90 -17.30 50.20
N GLY A 120 -15.93 -17.15 51.52
CA GLY A 120 -16.98 -17.64 52.40
C GLY A 120 -16.86 -17.02 53.79
N VAL A 121 -17.82 -17.30 54.69
CA VAL A 121 -17.89 -16.65 56.03
C VAL A 121 -16.60 -16.80 56.85
N PHE A 122 -15.81 -17.84 56.60
CA PHE A 122 -14.51 -18.10 57.25
C PHE A 122 -13.39 -18.54 56.28
N LEU A 123 -13.55 -18.32 54.97
CA LEU A 123 -12.64 -18.81 53.93
C LEU A 123 -12.27 -17.68 52.96
N ASP A 124 -10.96 -17.48 52.76
CA ASP A 124 -10.37 -16.67 51.68
C ASP A 124 -9.19 -17.48 51.11
N LYS A 125 -9.50 -18.39 50.18
CA LYS A 125 -8.54 -19.36 49.65
C LYS A 125 -8.23 -19.04 48.18
N ALA A 126 -6.96 -18.86 47.87
CA ALA A 126 -6.54 -18.64 46.49
C ALA A 126 -6.86 -19.86 45.61
N ILE A 127 -7.54 -19.61 44.48
CA ILE A 127 -7.77 -20.59 43.43
C ILE A 127 -6.58 -20.59 42.46
N GLY A 128 -6.15 -19.40 42.04
CA GLY A 128 -4.99 -19.22 41.17
C GLY A 128 -4.95 -17.83 40.53
N GLU A 129 -3.91 -17.59 39.73
CA GLU A 129 -3.81 -16.41 38.87
C GLU A 129 -3.27 -16.80 37.50
N ASN A 130 -3.76 -16.15 36.45
CA ASN A 130 -3.23 -16.31 35.10
C ASN A 130 -3.60 -15.10 34.22
N ALA A 131 -3.07 -15.06 33.00
CA ALA A 131 -3.33 -14.01 32.03
C ALA A 131 -3.67 -14.60 30.65
N VAL A 132 -4.43 -13.84 29.87
CA VAL A 132 -4.68 -14.12 28.45
C VAL A 132 -4.42 -12.86 27.63
N THR A 133 -3.84 -13.05 26.46
CA THR A 133 -3.65 -11.99 25.46
C THR A 133 -4.72 -12.10 24.40
N LEU A 134 -5.40 -11.00 24.13
CA LEU A 134 -6.57 -10.89 23.26
C LEU A 134 -6.24 -9.93 22.12
N ASN A 135 -6.40 -10.35 20.88
CA ASN A 135 -6.05 -9.58 19.69
C ASN A 135 -7.07 -9.74 18.53
N HIS A 136 -8.18 -10.44 18.76
CA HIS A 136 -9.27 -10.61 17.81
C HIS A 136 -10.61 -10.77 18.56
N ALA A 137 -11.72 -10.58 17.84
CA ALA A 137 -13.05 -10.86 18.37
C ALA A 137 -13.26 -12.37 18.55
N GLY A 138 -14.05 -12.76 19.55
CA GLY A 138 -14.38 -14.16 19.83
C GLY A 138 -14.25 -14.53 21.30
N GLU A 139 -14.37 -15.83 21.57
CA GLU A 139 -14.25 -16.40 22.91
C GLU A 139 -12.82 -16.90 23.17
N ALA A 140 -12.33 -16.66 24.38
CA ALA A 140 -11.06 -17.16 24.89
C ALA A 140 -11.27 -17.74 26.29
N PHE A 141 -10.48 -18.74 26.65
CA PHE A 141 -10.51 -19.35 27.98
C PHE A 141 -9.21 -19.07 28.72
N VAL A 142 -9.33 -18.65 29.98
CA VAL A 142 -8.21 -18.43 30.89
C VAL A 142 -8.22 -19.52 31.94
N ASN A 143 -7.24 -20.44 31.89
CA ASN A 143 -7.08 -21.42 32.95
C ASN A 143 -6.49 -20.76 34.21
N VAL A 144 -7.27 -20.66 35.27
CA VAL A 144 -6.89 -20.10 36.56
C VAL A 144 -6.97 -21.21 37.61
N GLY A 145 -5.95 -22.07 37.64
CA GLY A 145 -5.88 -23.21 38.55
C GLY A 145 -6.94 -24.26 38.22
N LYS A 146 -7.94 -24.39 39.09
CA LYS A 146 -9.02 -25.41 38.99
C LYS A 146 -10.22 -24.95 38.16
N VAL A 147 -10.12 -23.77 37.57
CA VAL A 147 -11.22 -23.07 36.92
C VAL A 147 -10.75 -22.54 35.57
N ASN A 148 -11.57 -22.67 34.53
CA ASN A 148 -11.41 -21.94 33.27
C ASN A 148 -12.40 -20.78 33.26
N VAL A 149 -11.90 -19.55 33.13
CA VAL A 149 -12.75 -18.37 32.96
C VAL A 149 -12.97 -18.14 31.48
N SER A 150 -14.23 -18.04 31.07
CA SER A 150 -14.61 -17.68 29.71
C SER A 150 -14.59 -16.16 29.56
N VAL A 151 -13.96 -15.70 28.49
CA VAL A 151 -13.73 -14.30 28.17
C VAL A 151 -14.18 -14.08 26.73
N GLU A 152 -15.02 -13.09 26.52
CA GLU A 152 -15.55 -12.76 25.20
C GLU A 152 -15.09 -11.37 24.77
N VAL A 153 -14.63 -11.26 23.53
CA VAL A 153 -14.20 -10.02 22.89
C VAL A 153 -15.19 -9.66 21.79
N GLU A 154 -15.89 -8.54 21.95
CA GLU A 154 -16.75 -7.95 20.94
C GLU A 154 -16.02 -6.76 20.28
N ILE A 155 -16.02 -6.70 18.94
CA ILE A 155 -15.54 -5.56 18.16
C ILE A 155 -16.74 -4.92 17.46
N VAL A 156 -17.02 -3.66 17.78
CA VAL A 156 -18.19 -2.93 17.26
C VAL A 156 -17.74 -1.75 16.38
N PRO A 157 -18.00 -1.77 15.06
CA PRO A 157 -17.70 -0.63 14.18
C PRO A 157 -18.44 0.66 14.60
N ILE A 158 -17.76 1.81 14.55
CA ILE A 158 -18.27 3.13 14.93
C ILE A 158 -18.14 4.11 13.76
N GLY A 159 -19.12 4.10 12.84
CA GLY A 159 -19.08 4.96 11.63
C GLY A 159 -18.96 6.46 11.93
N ALA A 160 -19.47 6.92 13.08
CA ALA A 160 -19.36 8.31 13.52
C ALA A 160 -17.91 8.75 13.83
N ALA A 161 -16.97 7.82 13.93
CA ALA A 161 -15.57 8.10 14.22
C ALA A 161 -14.61 7.64 13.11
N SER A 162 -15.13 7.27 11.92
CA SER A 162 -14.29 6.74 10.83
C SER A 162 -13.17 7.70 10.41
N GLU A 163 -13.38 9.01 10.60
CA GLU A 163 -12.42 10.11 10.33
C GLU A 163 -11.14 10.09 11.14
N LYS A 164 -11.08 9.28 12.19
CA LYS A 164 -9.93 9.23 13.09
C LYS A 164 -8.94 8.11 12.75
N CYS A 165 -9.21 7.33 11.70
CA CYS A 165 -8.42 6.16 11.34
C CYS A 165 -7.72 6.30 9.98
N SER A 166 -6.63 5.55 9.77
CA SER A 166 -5.97 5.48 8.46
C SER A 166 -6.93 4.84 7.47
N TRP A 167 -6.86 5.30 6.23
CA TRP A 167 -7.72 4.88 5.13
C TRP A 167 -6.99 4.09 4.07
N PHE A 168 -5.68 3.95 4.23
CA PHE A 168 -4.85 3.37 3.21
C PHE A 168 -3.80 2.45 3.83
N TYR A 169 -3.62 1.32 3.17
CA TYR A 169 -2.55 0.37 3.38
C TYR A 169 -1.82 0.19 2.05
N ASP A 170 -0.53 0.53 2.02
CA ASP A 170 0.33 0.20 0.89
C ASP A 170 0.35 -1.34 0.70
N GLN A 171 0.47 -1.80 -0.54
CA GLN A 171 0.64 -3.21 -0.81
C GLN A 171 2.07 -3.63 -0.37
N PRO A 172 2.25 -4.86 0.14
CA PRO A 172 3.59 -5.40 0.33
C PRO A 172 4.37 -5.49 -1.00
N ASN A 173 5.62 -5.04 -1.01
CA ASN A 173 6.50 -4.99 -2.20
C ASN A 173 6.71 -6.34 -2.93
N ASP A 174 6.40 -7.47 -2.28
CA ASP A 174 6.50 -8.82 -2.84
C ASP A 174 5.23 -9.29 -3.56
N TYR A 175 4.23 -8.41 -3.67
CA TYR A 175 2.97 -8.62 -4.38
C TYR A 175 2.78 -7.60 -5.51
N ALA A 176 1.84 -7.89 -6.40
CA ALA A 176 1.32 -6.96 -7.39
C ALA A 176 -0.18 -7.23 -7.60
N SER A 177 -0.97 -6.17 -7.57
CA SER A 177 -2.39 -6.17 -7.90
C SER A 177 -2.57 -6.03 -9.41
N SER A 178 -3.69 -6.52 -9.95
CA SER A 178 -3.97 -6.35 -11.39
C SER A 178 -5.42 -6.11 -11.73
N ILE A 179 -5.60 -5.40 -12.84
CA ILE A 179 -6.84 -5.32 -13.61
C ILE A 179 -6.87 -6.50 -14.59
N VAL A 180 -7.99 -7.24 -14.58
CA VAL A 180 -8.23 -8.33 -15.54
C VAL A 180 -8.67 -7.76 -16.88
N THR A 181 -8.23 -8.37 -17.98
CA THR A 181 -8.62 -7.97 -19.34
C THR A 181 -9.36 -9.08 -20.07
N HIS A 182 -10.22 -8.71 -21.03
CA HIS A 182 -10.96 -9.68 -21.85
C HIS A 182 -10.05 -10.64 -22.63
N SER A 183 -8.85 -10.16 -23.00
CA SER A 183 -7.84 -10.94 -23.73
C SER A 183 -7.14 -12.01 -22.90
N GLY A 184 -7.41 -12.11 -21.60
CA GLY A 184 -6.77 -13.07 -20.69
C GLY A 184 -5.39 -12.62 -20.16
N GLY A 185 -4.94 -11.43 -20.54
CA GLY A 185 -3.77 -10.76 -19.96
C GLY A 185 -4.14 -9.90 -18.75
N TYR A 186 -3.14 -9.46 -18.01
CA TYR A 186 -3.30 -8.59 -16.83
C TYR A 186 -2.64 -7.24 -17.05
N ILE A 187 -3.16 -6.23 -16.37
CA ILE A 187 -2.54 -4.92 -16.25
C ILE A 187 -2.21 -4.76 -14.77
N TYR A 188 -0.94 -4.93 -14.44
CA TYR A 188 -0.47 -4.80 -13.08
C TYR A 188 -0.50 -3.33 -12.61
N ASP A 189 -0.47 -3.11 -11.30
CA ASP A 189 -0.35 -1.82 -10.64
C ASP A 189 0.79 -0.95 -11.17
N TRP A 190 2.02 -1.47 -11.17
CA TRP A 190 3.20 -0.79 -11.69
C TRP A 190 3.09 -0.48 -13.19
N GLN A 191 2.43 -1.35 -13.95
CA GLN A 191 2.14 -1.17 -15.37
C GLN A 191 1.23 0.04 -15.61
N LEU A 192 0.10 0.07 -14.91
CA LEU A 192 -0.83 1.20 -14.97
C LEU A 192 -0.16 2.49 -14.50
N ALA A 193 0.59 2.47 -13.40
CA ALA A 193 1.28 3.64 -12.89
C ALA A 193 2.29 4.21 -13.89
N ASN A 194 3.07 3.36 -14.55
CA ASN A 194 3.99 3.76 -15.61
C ASN A 194 3.25 4.36 -16.81
N MET A 195 2.15 3.77 -17.25
CA MET A 195 1.34 4.31 -18.35
C MET A 195 0.78 5.70 -18.02
N ILE A 196 0.25 5.90 -16.82
CA ILE A 196 -0.27 7.20 -16.39
C ILE A 196 0.85 8.24 -16.30
N LYS A 197 1.99 7.88 -15.71
CA LYS A 197 3.15 8.78 -15.61
C LYS A 197 3.60 9.24 -16.99
N MET A 198 3.79 8.29 -17.90
CA MET A 198 4.32 8.54 -19.23
C MET A 198 3.35 9.38 -20.09
N TRP A 199 2.08 9.01 -20.12
CA TRP A 199 1.15 9.60 -21.08
C TRP A 199 0.38 10.79 -20.53
N ILE A 200 0.05 10.81 -19.24
CA ILE A 200 -0.78 11.87 -18.67
C ILE A 200 0.08 12.88 -17.91
N VAL A 201 0.91 12.42 -16.98
CA VAL A 201 1.68 13.32 -16.10
C VAL A 201 2.65 14.18 -16.89
N ASP A 202 3.36 13.63 -17.87
CA ASP A 202 4.34 14.38 -18.66
C ASP A 202 3.71 15.44 -19.57
N LYS A 203 2.40 15.33 -19.87
CA LYS A 203 1.61 16.38 -20.56
C LYS A 203 1.07 17.43 -19.58
N GLY A 204 0.98 17.08 -18.30
CA GLY A 204 0.40 17.88 -17.23
C GLY A 204 -1.11 17.69 -17.11
N TYR A 205 -1.63 17.94 -15.91
CA TYR A 205 -3.03 17.77 -15.55
C TYR A 205 -3.40 18.80 -14.46
N ALA A 206 -4.70 19.13 -14.33
CA ALA A 206 -5.18 19.95 -13.23
C ALA A 206 -5.40 19.11 -11.95
N ASN A 207 -6.07 17.97 -12.10
CA ASN A 207 -6.16 16.93 -11.08
C ASN A 207 -6.59 15.58 -11.68
N MET A 208 -6.33 14.51 -10.94
CA MET A 208 -6.73 13.15 -11.33
C MET A 208 -7.54 12.45 -10.24
N ILE A 209 -8.45 11.56 -10.65
CA ILE A 209 -9.26 10.76 -9.76
C ILE A 209 -9.19 9.31 -10.23
N PHE A 210 -8.76 8.41 -9.36
CA PHE A 210 -8.69 6.97 -9.64
C PHE A 210 -9.66 6.23 -8.72
N ILE A 211 -10.51 5.38 -9.28
CA ILE A 211 -11.54 4.64 -8.55
C ILE A 211 -11.47 3.17 -8.92
N PHE A 212 -10.87 2.37 -8.04
CA PHE A 212 -10.68 0.92 -8.19
C PHE A 212 -11.78 0.15 -7.47
N SER A 213 -12.86 -0.14 -8.18
CA SER A 213 -14.02 -0.84 -7.62
C SER A 213 -14.04 -2.34 -7.93
N GLN A 214 -12.86 -2.95 -7.91
CA GLN A 214 -12.60 -4.35 -8.20
C GLN A 214 -11.90 -5.01 -7.01
N CYS A 215 -11.84 -6.35 -6.99
CA CYS A 215 -11.05 -7.09 -6.01
C CYS A 215 -9.59 -6.60 -6.01
N PHE A 216 -8.98 -6.57 -4.82
CA PHE A 216 -7.60 -6.15 -4.59
C PHE A 216 -7.26 -4.75 -5.11
N GLY A 217 -8.27 -3.91 -5.33
CA GLY A 217 -8.11 -2.60 -5.95
C GLY A 217 -7.26 -1.64 -5.12
N GLY A 218 -7.19 -1.82 -3.81
CA GLY A 218 -6.34 -1.04 -2.92
C GLY A 218 -4.85 -1.16 -3.24
N GLY A 219 -4.43 -2.32 -3.78
CA GLY A 219 -3.03 -2.54 -4.21
C GLY A 219 -2.71 -1.92 -5.57
N MET A 220 -3.66 -1.30 -6.25
CA MET A 220 -3.36 -0.52 -7.47
C MET A 220 -2.87 0.89 -7.14
N ILE A 221 -2.99 1.33 -5.88
CA ILE A 221 -2.91 2.74 -5.50
C ILE A 221 -1.48 3.17 -5.16
N ASP A 222 -0.70 2.33 -4.51
CA ASP A 222 0.63 2.65 -3.98
C ASP A 222 1.65 2.95 -5.09
N ASP A 223 1.71 2.15 -6.16
CA ASP A 223 2.54 2.49 -7.33
C ASP A 223 2.10 3.80 -7.99
N LEU A 224 0.79 4.01 -8.15
CA LEU A 224 0.26 5.26 -8.72
C LEU A 224 0.61 6.46 -7.84
N LYS A 225 0.46 6.32 -6.52
CA LYS A 225 0.78 7.35 -5.53
C LYS A 225 2.27 7.68 -5.57
N ASP A 226 3.15 6.67 -5.61
CA ASP A 226 4.61 6.86 -5.73
C ASP A 226 4.97 7.59 -7.03
N LYS A 227 4.49 7.10 -8.18
CA LYS A 227 4.81 7.70 -9.49
C LYS A 227 4.27 9.11 -9.67
N LEU A 228 3.13 9.43 -9.07
CA LEU A 228 2.51 10.74 -9.19
C LEU A 228 2.97 11.70 -8.09
N ASP A 229 3.74 11.27 -7.08
CA ASP A 229 4.18 12.14 -6.00
C ASP A 229 4.93 13.37 -6.51
N GLY A 230 4.57 14.54 -5.99
CA GLY A 230 5.10 15.83 -6.43
C GLY A 230 4.71 16.27 -7.85
N THR A 231 3.83 15.55 -8.55
CA THR A 231 3.45 15.88 -9.95
C THR A 231 2.15 16.68 -10.09
N GLY A 232 1.34 16.75 -9.03
CA GLY A 232 0.08 17.49 -8.99
C GLY A 232 -0.90 16.92 -7.97
N ASP A 233 -2.17 17.28 -8.11
CA ASP A 233 -3.24 16.84 -7.19
C ASP A 233 -3.93 15.58 -7.71
N ALA A 234 -3.94 14.49 -6.93
CA ALA A 234 -4.69 13.28 -7.29
C ALA A 234 -5.33 12.62 -6.08
N ALA A 235 -6.48 11.99 -6.28
CA ALA A 235 -7.19 11.21 -5.27
C ALA A 235 -7.43 9.78 -5.76
N PHE A 236 -7.29 8.84 -4.83
CA PHE A 236 -7.37 7.41 -5.11
C PHE A 236 -8.38 6.77 -4.17
N LEU A 237 -9.27 5.95 -4.73
CA LEU A 237 -10.35 5.27 -4.05
C LEU A 237 -10.31 3.80 -4.42
N SER A 238 -10.57 2.91 -3.46
CA SER A 238 -10.84 1.51 -3.77
C SER A 238 -11.95 0.93 -2.92
N ALA A 239 -12.66 -0.06 -3.48
CA ALA A 239 -13.65 -0.87 -2.77
C ALA A 239 -13.04 -1.74 -1.66
N SER A 240 -11.78 -2.17 -1.82
CA SER A 240 -11.18 -3.15 -0.92
C SER A 240 -9.69 -2.86 -0.67
N LYS A 241 -9.15 -3.45 0.39
CA LYS A 241 -7.71 -3.48 0.65
C LYS A 241 -6.97 -4.33 -0.40
N HIS A 242 -5.65 -4.14 -0.50
CA HIS A 242 -4.79 -4.85 -1.46
C HIS A 242 -4.87 -6.39 -1.38
N ASP A 243 -5.29 -6.96 -0.25
CA ASP A 243 -5.42 -8.40 0.01
C ASP A 243 -6.88 -8.86 0.20
N GLU A 244 -7.85 -8.04 -0.21
CA GLU A 244 -9.28 -8.31 -0.02
C GLU A 244 -10.05 -8.29 -1.33
N SER A 245 -11.08 -9.16 -1.40
CA SER A 245 -12.05 -9.13 -2.48
C SER A 245 -12.99 -7.93 -2.36
N ALA A 246 -13.54 -7.50 -3.50
CA ALA A 246 -14.62 -6.53 -3.54
C ALA A 246 -15.95 -7.25 -3.80
N TYR A 247 -17.03 -6.86 -3.10
CA TYR A 247 -18.26 -7.66 -3.07
C TYR A 247 -19.46 -7.00 -3.74
N GLY A 248 -20.35 -7.84 -4.26
CA GLY A 248 -21.51 -7.39 -4.99
C GLY A 248 -22.60 -8.44 -5.15
N LEU A 249 -23.73 -8.00 -5.69
CA LEU A 249 -24.89 -8.84 -5.94
C LEU A 249 -24.73 -9.58 -7.26
N GLY A 250 -24.75 -10.91 -7.21
CA GLY A 250 -24.68 -11.77 -8.40
C GLY A 250 -25.94 -11.72 -9.27
N ASP A 251 -25.85 -12.30 -10.46
CA ASP A 251 -26.88 -12.24 -11.50
C ASP A 251 -28.24 -12.86 -11.09
N SER A 252 -28.23 -13.74 -10.09
CA SER A 252 -29.43 -14.35 -9.52
C SER A 252 -30.15 -13.48 -8.48
N TYR A 253 -29.62 -12.29 -8.17
CA TYR A 253 -30.20 -11.40 -7.16
C TYR A 253 -31.64 -11.00 -7.51
N ASN A 254 -32.52 -11.12 -6.53
CA ASN A 254 -33.89 -10.64 -6.60
C ASN A 254 -34.18 -9.74 -5.39
N PRO A 255 -34.55 -8.47 -5.59
CA PRO A 255 -34.79 -7.52 -4.50
C PRO A 255 -35.93 -7.93 -3.57
N ASP A 256 -36.87 -8.77 -4.01
CA ASP A 256 -37.97 -9.24 -3.16
C ASP A 256 -37.51 -10.27 -2.10
N PHE A 257 -36.33 -10.89 -2.29
CA PHE A 257 -35.74 -11.81 -1.31
C PHE A 257 -34.81 -11.10 -0.31
N SER A 258 -34.53 -9.82 -0.50
CA SER A 258 -33.69 -9.04 0.41
C SER A 258 -34.27 -7.64 0.66
N PRO A 259 -35.32 -7.53 1.51
CA PRO A 259 -35.99 -6.26 1.79
C PRO A 259 -35.05 -5.15 2.28
N GLU A 260 -34.00 -5.51 3.02
CA GLU A 260 -33.00 -4.57 3.53
C GLU A 260 -32.17 -3.95 2.40
N LEU A 261 -31.63 -4.77 1.50
CA LEU A 261 -30.92 -4.29 0.30
C LEU A 261 -31.84 -3.48 -0.62
N LYS A 262 -33.08 -3.94 -0.81
CA LYS A 262 -34.09 -3.20 -1.58
C LYS A 262 -34.35 -1.81 -0.98
N LYS A 263 -34.41 -1.69 0.34
CA LYS A 263 -34.56 -0.41 1.05
C LYS A 263 -33.36 0.51 0.86
N ARG A 264 -32.15 -0.06 0.69
CA ARG A 264 -30.91 0.67 0.35
C ARG A 264 -30.77 0.99 -1.14
N GLY A 265 -31.77 0.68 -1.96
CA GLY A 265 -31.82 1.05 -3.38
C GLY A 265 -31.25 0.00 -4.34
N PHE A 266 -30.86 -1.18 -3.85
CA PHE A 266 -30.44 -2.29 -4.71
C PHE A 266 -31.65 -2.93 -5.38
N THR A 267 -31.86 -2.64 -6.66
CA THR A 267 -33.00 -3.17 -7.45
C THR A 267 -32.59 -4.15 -8.55
N LYS A 268 -31.27 -4.34 -8.75
CA LYS A 268 -30.68 -5.19 -9.78
C LYS A 268 -29.30 -5.69 -9.30
N PRO A 269 -28.71 -6.73 -9.95
CA PRO A 269 -27.33 -7.13 -9.68
C PRO A 269 -26.36 -5.95 -9.89
N GLU A 270 -25.60 -5.58 -8.87
CA GLU A 270 -24.58 -4.53 -8.90
C GLU A 270 -23.64 -4.71 -7.69
N THR A 271 -22.45 -4.13 -7.77
CA THR A 271 -21.47 -4.16 -6.67
C THR A 271 -21.78 -3.06 -5.66
N TYR A 272 -21.57 -3.34 -4.36
CA TYR A 272 -21.95 -2.42 -3.29
C TYR A 272 -21.19 -1.10 -3.38
N TYR A 273 -19.86 -1.14 -3.42
CA TYR A 273 -19.02 0.05 -3.48
C TYR A 273 -19.28 0.96 -4.71
N PRO A 274 -19.28 0.49 -5.98
CA PRO A 274 -19.64 1.32 -7.15
C PRO A 274 -20.97 2.03 -7.04
N LYS A 275 -21.98 1.39 -6.44
CA LYS A 275 -23.29 2.01 -6.26
C LYS A 275 -23.17 3.24 -5.39
N GLU A 276 -22.56 3.10 -4.23
CA GLU A 276 -22.44 4.20 -3.26
C GLU A 276 -21.55 5.33 -3.80
N VAL A 277 -20.42 5.02 -4.47
CA VAL A 277 -19.60 6.06 -5.14
C VAL A 277 -20.42 6.83 -6.17
N SER A 278 -21.19 6.13 -7.00
CA SER A 278 -21.97 6.75 -8.07
C SER A 278 -23.13 7.59 -7.51
N GLU A 279 -23.77 7.15 -6.43
CA GLU A 279 -24.87 7.89 -5.78
C GLU A 279 -24.36 9.18 -5.13
N GLU A 280 -23.17 9.17 -4.53
CA GLU A 280 -22.50 10.37 -4.03
C GLU A 280 -22.11 11.32 -5.18
N LEU A 281 -21.56 10.78 -6.27
CA LEU A 281 -21.27 11.55 -7.49
C LEU A 281 -22.53 12.12 -8.13
N GLU A 282 -23.70 11.53 -7.92
CA GLU A 282 -24.96 11.98 -8.50
C GLU A 282 -25.62 13.14 -7.74
N LYS A 283 -25.11 13.51 -6.57
CA LYS A 283 -25.65 14.61 -5.77
C LYS A 283 -25.46 15.95 -6.49
N SER A 284 -26.41 16.87 -6.26
CA SER A 284 -26.40 18.20 -6.86
C SER A 284 -25.34 19.12 -6.23
N GLU A 285 -25.13 18.95 -4.93
CA GLU A 285 -23.95 19.46 -4.26
C GLU A 285 -22.78 18.62 -4.75
N LYS A 286 -21.69 19.25 -5.21
CA LYS A 286 -20.52 18.55 -5.74
C LYS A 286 -19.55 18.25 -4.58
N PRO A 287 -19.66 17.10 -3.89
CA PRO A 287 -18.76 16.79 -2.79
C PRO A 287 -17.31 16.71 -3.27
N THR A 288 -16.40 16.92 -2.34
CA THR A 288 -15.00 16.54 -2.53
C THR A 288 -14.88 15.03 -2.70
N ILE A 289 -13.81 14.59 -3.36
CA ILE A 289 -13.54 13.16 -3.49
C ILE A 289 -13.31 12.51 -2.12
N LYS A 290 -12.76 13.24 -1.15
CA LYS A 290 -12.66 12.79 0.25
C LYS A 290 -14.03 12.54 0.87
N GLU A 291 -14.98 13.47 0.70
CA GLU A 291 -16.35 13.33 1.19
C GLU A 291 -17.07 12.15 0.52
N ILE A 292 -16.88 11.94 -0.79
CA ILE A 292 -17.39 10.76 -1.50
C ILE A 292 -16.85 9.50 -0.83
N ALA A 293 -15.53 9.35 -0.71
CA ALA A 293 -14.93 8.19 -0.07
C ALA A 293 -15.47 7.95 1.35
N ARG A 294 -15.74 9.03 2.11
CA ARG A 294 -16.22 8.95 3.50
C ARG A 294 -17.64 8.39 3.56
N MET A 295 -18.49 8.87 2.66
CA MET A 295 -19.87 8.43 2.60
C MET A 295 -19.95 7.02 2.04
N THR A 296 -19.19 6.71 1.00
CA THR A 296 -19.11 5.37 0.43
C THR A 296 -18.63 4.34 1.45
N GLU A 297 -17.57 4.60 2.24
CA GLU A 297 -17.11 3.71 3.32
C GLU A 297 -18.23 3.38 4.32
N LYS A 298 -19.06 4.38 4.67
CA LYS A 298 -20.15 4.25 5.66
C LYS A 298 -21.39 3.55 5.10
N GLU A 299 -21.71 3.82 3.85
CA GLU A 299 -22.93 3.35 3.19
C GLU A 299 -22.71 2.08 2.36
N ASP A 300 -21.49 1.56 2.28
CA ASP A 300 -21.24 0.27 1.68
C ASP A 300 -21.96 -0.84 2.48
N ALA A 301 -22.67 -1.73 1.80
CA ALA A 301 -23.40 -2.81 2.45
C ALA A 301 -22.48 -3.91 3.00
N ASN A 302 -21.34 -4.12 2.36
CA ASN A 302 -20.34 -5.11 2.71
C ASN A 302 -19.04 -4.50 3.24
N GLY A 303 -18.95 -3.17 3.18
CA GLY A 303 -17.96 -2.40 3.93
C GLY A 303 -18.09 -2.54 5.45
N PRO A 304 -17.18 -1.94 6.21
CA PRO A 304 -17.01 -2.28 7.62
C PRO A 304 -18.11 -1.75 8.54
N TYR A 305 -18.92 -0.79 8.08
CA TYR A 305 -20.12 -0.31 8.78
C TYR A 305 -21.41 -0.88 8.18
N GLY A 306 -21.28 -1.78 7.22
CA GLY A 306 -22.37 -2.39 6.49
C GLY A 306 -23.22 -3.35 7.30
N ILE A 307 -24.17 -3.96 6.60
CA ILE A 307 -25.16 -4.88 7.19
C ILE A 307 -24.61 -6.30 7.27
N TYR A 308 -23.67 -6.64 6.38
CA TYR A 308 -22.95 -7.90 6.42
C TYR A 308 -21.86 -7.88 7.50
N LYS A 309 -21.57 -9.06 8.05
CA LYS A 309 -20.58 -9.28 9.13
C LYS A 309 -19.56 -10.36 8.80
N GLU A 310 -19.79 -11.07 7.72
CA GLU A 310 -18.86 -12.03 7.12
C GLU A 310 -18.32 -11.38 5.85
N ASP A 311 -17.10 -11.76 5.45
CA ASP A 311 -16.50 -11.33 4.19
C ASP A 311 -16.44 -9.79 4.02
N ILE A 312 -16.09 -9.07 5.09
CA ILE A 312 -16.04 -7.60 5.11
C ILE A 312 -14.92 -7.10 4.17
N GLU A 313 -15.26 -6.14 3.30
CA GLU A 313 -14.27 -5.38 2.54
C GLU A 313 -13.91 -4.09 3.27
N HIS A 314 -12.66 -3.65 3.16
CA HIS A 314 -12.20 -2.38 3.73
C HIS A 314 -11.89 -1.39 2.60
N PRO A 315 -12.84 -0.52 2.24
CA PRO A 315 -12.58 0.56 1.31
C PRO A 315 -11.34 1.36 1.65
N GLN A 316 -10.57 1.70 0.61
CA GLN A 316 -9.33 2.42 0.74
C GLN A 316 -9.44 3.83 0.15
N TYR A 317 -8.80 4.80 0.79
CA TYR A 317 -8.65 6.15 0.27
C TYR A 317 -7.30 6.75 0.63
N THR A 318 -6.67 7.38 -0.35
CA THR A 318 -5.54 8.28 -0.12
C THR A 318 -5.52 9.36 -1.19
N SER A 319 -4.66 10.36 -1.00
CA SER A 319 -4.48 11.44 -1.95
C SER A 319 -3.04 11.95 -1.94
N ILE A 320 -2.64 12.63 -3.01
CA ILE A 320 -1.39 13.39 -3.11
C ILE A 320 -1.70 14.86 -3.39
N GLY A 321 -0.76 15.74 -3.02
CA GLY A 321 -0.96 17.19 -3.13
C GLY A 321 -2.19 17.63 -2.35
N ARG A 322 -3.07 18.39 -2.99
CA ARG A 322 -4.38 18.81 -2.47
C ARG A 322 -5.51 17.90 -2.94
N GLY A 323 -5.23 16.62 -3.19
CA GLY A 323 -6.19 15.67 -3.74
C GLY A 323 -7.48 15.52 -2.91
N ASP A 324 -7.40 15.72 -1.60
CA ASP A 324 -8.56 15.80 -0.69
C ASP A 324 -9.61 16.83 -1.11
N ASP A 325 -9.19 17.93 -1.74
CA ASP A 325 -10.06 19.06 -2.12
C ASP A 325 -10.67 18.92 -3.52
N ILE A 326 -10.29 17.87 -4.29
CA ILE A 326 -10.73 17.68 -5.67
C ILE A 326 -12.27 17.55 -5.71
N ARG A 327 -12.89 18.23 -6.68
CA ARG A 327 -14.32 18.08 -7.03
C ARG A 327 -14.45 17.88 -8.54
N ILE A 328 -15.51 17.21 -8.97
CA ILE A 328 -15.75 16.99 -10.39
C ILE A 328 -15.98 18.32 -11.13
N GLY A 329 -15.14 18.57 -12.14
CA GLY A 329 -15.12 19.78 -12.94
C GLY A 329 -14.45 21.00 -12.28
N LYS A 330 -13.75 20.82 -11.16
CA LYS A 330 -13.06 21.90 -10.46
C LYS A 330 -11.60 21.54 -10.16
N LYS A 331 -10.74 22.56 -10.14
CA LYS A 331 -9.41 22.50 -9.55
C LYS A 331 -9.51 22.53 -8.02
N THR A 332 -8.41 22.22 -7.33
CA THR A 332 -8.34 22.20 -5.86
C THR A 332 -8.42 23.61 -5.23
N ASP A 333 -8.20 24.66 -6.02
CA ASP A 333 -8.47 26.06 -5.63
C ASP A 333 -9.94 26.49 -5.83
N GLY A 334 -10.80 25.60 -6.35
CA GLY A 334 -12.22 25.86 -6.61
C GLY A 334 -12.53 26.49 -7.97
N SER A 335 -11.52 26.83 -8.77
CA SER A 335 -11.70 27.29 -10.16
C SER A 335 -12.13 26.15 -11.08
N ASP A 336 -12.72 26.46 -12.23
CA ASP A 336 -13.14 25.46 -13.22
C ASP A 336 -11.93 24.85 -13.95
N VAL A 337 -12.02 23.56 -14.26
CA VAL A 337 -11.14 22.92 -15.25
C VAL A 337 -11.60 23.28 -16.65
N ALA A 338 -10.69 23.26 -17.63
CA ALA A 338 -11.01 23.62 -19.01
C ALA A 338 -11.91 22.55 -19.66
N SER A 339 -11.61 21.28 -19.44
CA SER A 339 -12.39 20.13 -19.83
C SER A 339 -12.14 18.94 -18.89
N LYS A 340 -12.92 17.88 -19.09
CA LYS A 340 -12.91 16.68 -18.25
C LYS A 340 -12.82 15.47 -19.16
N HIS A 341 -12.02 14.48 -18.76
CA HIS A 341 -11.85 13.24 -19.51
C HIS A 341 -12.00 12.06 -18.57
N ALA A 342 -12.65 11.00 -19.03
CA ALA A 342 -12.84 9.79 -18.25
C ALA A 342 -12.54 8.54 -19.08
N ILE A 343 -11.99 7.52 -18.41
CA ILE A 343 -11.93 6.15 -18.90
C ILE A 343 -12.68 5.27 -17.90
N LEU A 344 -13.70 4.56 -18.38
CA LEU A 344 -14.41 3.52 -17.64
C LEU A 344 -14.01 2.16 -18.20
N PHE A 345 -13.40 1.32 -17.37
CA PHE A 345 -12.85 0.03 -17.80
C PHE A 345 -13.49 -1.15 -17.05
N ALA A 346 -13.84 -2.21 -17.77
CA ALA A 346 -14.20 -3.52 -17.21
C ALA A 346 -13.78 -4.63 -18.20
N GLY A 347 -12.67 -5.31 -17.94
CA GLY A 347 -12.09 -6.25 -18.89
C GLY A 347 -12.89 -7.54 -19.07
N ASP A 348 -12.96 -8.35 -18.04
CA ASP A 348 -13.75 -9.57 -17.94
C ASP A 348 -15.15 -9.30 -17.33
N ALA A 349 -15.93 -8.44 -17.99
CA ALA A 349 -17.32 -8.12 -17.64
C ALA A 349 -18.29 -9.31 -17.85
N ASN A 350 -18.02 -10.45 -17.20
CA ASN A 350 -18.70 -11.74 -17.37
C ASN A 350 -19.97 -11.90 -16.54
N ALA A 351 -20.35 -10.89 -15.76
CA ALA A 351 -21.57 -10.87 -14.95
C ALA A 351 -22.39 -9.59 -15.19
N LEU A 352 -23.71 -9.67 -15.07
CA LEU A 352 -24.62 -8.53 -15.26
C LEU A 352 -24.30 -7.38 -14.32
N ARG A 353 -23.80 -7.68 -13.12
CA ARG A 353 -23.35 -6.67 -12.15
C ARG A 353 -22.24 -5.77 -12.70
N HIS A 354 -21.27 -6.29 -13.46
CA HIS A 354 -20.16 -5.49 -14.01
C HIS A 354 -20.72 -4.47 -15.02
N TRP A 355 -21.61 -4.91 -15.92
CA TRP A 355 -22.31 -4.04 -16.85
C TRP A 355 -23.19 -2.99 -16.15
N ASN A 356 -23.87 -3.37 -15.06
CA ASN A 356 -24.70 -2.45 -14.29
C ASN A 356 -23.86 -1.40 -13.53
N ASN A 357 -22.66 -1.75 -13.07
CA ASN A 357 -21.72 -0.82 -12.47
C ASN A 357 -21.23 0.22 -13.49
N ILE A 358 -20.84 -0.23 -14.69
CA ILE A 358 -20.42 0.66 -15.81
C ILE A 358 -21.56 1.63 -16.15
N ASP A 359 -22.77 1.12 -16.34
CA ASP A 359 -23.95 1.94 -16.66
C ASP A 359 -24.22 3.01 -15.60
N ARG A 360 -24.05 2.66 -14.32
CA ARG A 360 -24.26 3.57 -13.21
C ARG A 360 -23.19 4.65 -13.16
N MET A 361 -21.91 4.28 -13.27
CA MET A 361 -20.81 5.24 -13.26
C MET A 361 -20.88 6.19 -14.47
N TYR A 362 -21.16 5.66 -15.66
CA TYR A 362 -21.39 6.45 -16.87
C TYR A 362 -22.47 7.51 -16.64
N LYS A 363 -23.64 7.12 -16.10
CA LYS A 363 -24.75 8.04 -15.81
C LYS A 363 -24.38 9.07 -14.73
N ALA A 364 -23.64 8.67 -13.71
CA ALA A 364 -23.17 9.59 -12.67
C ALA A 364 -22.25 10.68 -13.25
N LEU A 365 -21.28 10.30 -14.08
CA LEU A 365 -20.40 11.26 -14.76
C LEU A 365 -21.17 12.16 -15.73
N ARG A 366 -22.11 11.61 -16.51
CA ARG A 366 -23.01 12.39 -17.38
C ARG A 366 -23.78 13.45 -16.60
N LYS A 367 -24.28 13.11 -15.41
CA LYS A 367 -24.98 14.05 -14.51
C LYS A 367 -24.07 15.14 -13.97
N GLN A 368 -22.77 14.86 -13.86
CA GLN A 368 -21.72 15.83 -13.52
C GLN A 368 -21.22 16.66 -14.71
N GLY A 369 -21.85 16.51 -15.89
CA GLY A 369 -21.61 17.34 -17.06
C GLY A 369 -20.47 16.86 -17.95
N PHE A 370 -20.18 15.56 -17.97
CA PHE A 370 -19.36 14.93 -19.02
C PHE A 370 -20.21 14.73 -20.29
N THR A 371 -19.63 15.02 -21.46
CA THR A 371 -20.22 14.63 -22.76
C THR A 371 -19.96 13.15 -23.06
N ASP A 372 -20.50 12.60 -24.16
CA ASP A 372 -20.19 11.21 -24.54
C ASP A 372 -18.73 11.14 -25.04
N GLU A 373 -18.27 12.19 -25.72
CA GLU A 373 -16.90 12.35 -26.22
C GLU A 373 -15.85 12.57 -25.11
N ASP A 374 -16.31 12.92 -23.90
CA ASP A 374 -15.48 13.06 -22.70
C ASP A 374 -15.21 11.72 -22.02
N ILE A 375 -16.01 10.68 -22.29
CA ILE A 375 -15.96 9.38 -21.59
C ILE A 375 -15.64 8.27 -22.60
N ILE A 376 -14.51 7.58 -22.41
CA ILE A 376 -14.20 6.36 -23.15
C ILE A 376 -14.62 5.16 -22.29
N VAL A 377 -15.48 4.29 -22.82
CA VAL A 377 -15.98 3.09 -22.12
C VAL A 377 -15.48 1.82 -22.82
N LEU A 378 -14.71 1.01 -22.09
CA LEU A 378 -14.14 -0.25 -22.56
C LEU A 378 -14.66 -1.40 -21.72
N ALA A 379 -15.38 -2.34 -22.33
CA ALA A 379 -16.09 -3.39 -21.59
C ALA A 379 -16.16 -4.72 -22.33
N GLY A 380 -15.71 -5.81 -21.71
CA GLY A 380 -15.85 -7.17 -22.27
C GLY A 380 -15.27 -7.29 -23.69
N ASP A 381 -16.02 -7.91 -24.60
CA ASP A 381 -15.67 -7.98 -26.03
C ASP A 381 -16.06 -6.72 -26.84
N GLY A 382 -16.63 -5.71 -26.16
CA GLY A 382 -17.11 -4.46 -26.74
C GLY A 382 -18.42 -4.58 -27.54
N LYS A 383 -19.05 -5.76 -27.58
CA LYS A 383 -20.20 -6.03 -28.46
C LYS A 383 -21.39 -6.63 -27.71
N LYS A 384 -21.13 -7.53 -26.76
CA LYS A 384 -22.15 -8.30 -26.06
C LYS A 384 -21.97 -8.21 -24.56
N ARG A 385 -23.10 -8.17 -23.87
CA ARG A 385 -23.18 -8.32 -22.42
C ARG A 385 -23.11 -9.79 -22.02
N SER A 386 -22.87 -10.05 -20.75
CA SER A 386 -22.80 -11.41 -20.19
C SER A 386 -24.07 -12.25 -20.38
N ASP A 387 -25.24 -11.60 -20.52
CA ASP A 387 -26.52 -12.26 -20.79
C ASP A 387 -26.81 -12.47 -22.29
N GLY A 388 -25.86 -12.13 -23.16
CA GLY A 388 -25.97 -12.23 -24.63
C GLY A 388 -26.69 -11.06 -25.30
N SER A 389 -27.20 -10.08 -24.54
CA SER A 389 -27.75 -8.84 -25.10
C SER A 389 -26.64 -7.95 -25.68
N ASP A 390 -26.99 -6.98 -26.52
CA ASP A 390 -26.02 -6.05 -27.11
C ASP A 390 -25.41 -5.13 -26.03
N ALA A 391 -24.12 -4.85 -26.18
CA ALA A 391 -23.46 -3.82 -25.37
C ALA A 391 -24.17 -2.47 -25.57
N PRO A 392 -24.30 -1.64 -24.52
CA PRO A 392 -24.88 -0.31 -24.65
C PRO A 392 -24.14 0.53 -25.69
N ALA A 393 -24.86 1.44 -26.36
CA ALA A 393 -24.30 2.25 -27.45
C ALA A 393 -23.17 3.20 -27.03
N TYR A 394 -23.00 3.45 -25.73
CA TYR A 394 -21.90 4.25 -25.18
C TYR A 394 -20.61 3.43 -24.97
N VAL A 395 -20.60 2.13 -25.26
CA VAL A 395 -19.40 1.29 -25.17
C VAL A 395 -18.58 1.47 -26.44
N ASP A 396 -17.40 2.06 -26.31
CA ASP A 396 -16.54 2.44 -27.44
C ASP A 396 -15.71 1.26 -27.97
N GLY A 397 -15.42 0.27 -27.12
CA GLY A 397 -14.56 -0.83 -27.49
C GLY A 397 -14.44 -1.95 -26.47
N PRO A 398 -13.63 -2.97 -26.79
CA PRO A 398 -13.42 -4.11 -25.91
C PRO A 398 -12.54 -3.73 -24.72
N GLY A 399 -12.76 -4.39 -23.57
CA GLY A 399 -11.96 -4.27 -22.36
C GLY A 399 -10.63 -5.03 -22.43
N THR A 400 -9.83 -4.78 -23.47
CA THR A 400 -8.50 -5.39 -23.63
C THR A 400 -7.38 -4.47 -23.17
N LYS A 401 -6.22 -5.02 -22.87
CA LYS A 401 -5.01 -4.26 -22.53
C LYS A 401 -4.66 -3.23 -23.62
N LYS A 402 -4.67 -3.68 -24.88
CA LYS A 402 -4.43 -2.83 -26.05
C LYS A 402 -5.41 -1.66 -26.13
N ALA A 403 -6.71 -1.92 -25.99
CA ALA A 403 -7.72 -0.88 -26.05
C ALA A 403 -7.56 0.14 -24.91
N LEU A 404 -7.20 -0.30 -23.70
CA LEU A 404 -6.94 0.62 -22.59
C LEU A 404 -5.74 1.51 -22.87
N TYR A 405 -4.65 0.93 -23.37
CA TYR A 405 -3.46 1.68 -23.77
C TYR A 405 -3.79 2.76 -24.80
N GLU A 406 -4.49 2.39 -25.88
CA GLU A 406 -4.95 3.31 -26.92
C GLU A 406 -5.87 4.41 -26.35
N ALA A 407 -6.75 4.08 -25.39
CA ALA A 407 -7.61 5.04 -24.72
C ALA A 407 -6.81 6.06 -23.89
N ILE A 408 -5.82 5.62 -23.10
CA ILE A 408 -4.94 6.50 -22.33
C ILE A 408 -4.18 7.44 -23.27
N GLN A 409 -3.65 6.93 -24.39
CA GLN A 409 -2.97 7.76 -25.39
C GLN A 409 -3.93 8.78 -26.04
N ASN A 410 -5.16 8.38 -26.35
CA ASN A 410 -6.15 9.27 -26.93
C ASN A 410 -6.58 10.37 -25.95
N VAL A 411 -6.68 10.07 -24.66
CA VAL A 411 -6.89 11.08 -23.61
C VAL A 411 -5.67 11.99 -23.50
N SER A 412 -4.45 11.42 -23.47
CA SER A 412 -3.17 12.17 -23.39
C SER A 412 -3.05 13.31 -24.41
N LYS A 413 -3.49 13.08 -25.66
CA LYS A 413 -3.51 14.10 -26.73
C LYS A 413 -4.33 15.35 -26.38
N LYS A 414 -5.29 15.23 -25.45
CA LYS A 414 -6.15 16.31 -24.96
C LYS A 414 -5.67 16.90 -23.63
N MET A 415 -4.80 16.19 -22.90
CA MET A 415 -4.38 16.57 -21.55
C MET A 415 -3.39 17.73 -21.52
N ASN A 416 -3.58 18.61 -20.53
CA ASN A 416 -2.64 19.64 -20.10
C ASN A 416 -2.96 20.05 -18.65
N LYS A 417 -2.20 20.97 -18.06
CA LYS A 417 -2.36 21.46 -16.67
C LYS A 417 -3.74 22.04 -16.29
N ASN A 418 -4.67 22.15 -17.22
CA ASN A 418 -6.03 22.65 -16.99
C ASN A 418 -7.11 21.57 -17.06
N GLU A 419 -6.76 20.32 -17.37
CA GLU A 419 -7.73 19.24 -17.59
C GLU A 419 -7.85 18.32 -16.38
N GLN A 420 -9.07 17.84 -16.11
CA GLN A 420 -9.34 16.79 -15.11
C GLN A 420 -9.42 15.43 -15.78
N PHE A 421 -8.77 14.43 -15.19
CA PHE A 421 -8.85 13.04 -15.64
C PHE A 421 -9.48 12.14 -14.57
N VAL A 422 -10.43 11.29 -14.97
CA VAL A 422 -11.08 10.29 -14.12
C VAL A 422 -10.83 8.91 -14.69
N PHE A 423 -10.16 8.06 -13.93
CA PHE A 423 -10.00 6.65 -14.25
C PHE A 423 -10.87 5.83 -13.30
N TRP A 424 -11.75 5.00 -13.85
CA TRP A 424 -12.60 4.11 -13.07
C TRP A 424 -12.52 2.70 -13.64
N VAL A 425 -12.45 1.72 -12.74
CA VAL A 425 -12.49 0.30 -13.08
C VAL A 425 -13.40 -0.44 -12.12
N SER A 426 -14.19 -1.39 -12.62
CA SER A 426 -14.94 -2.33 -11.80
C SER A 426 -15.08 -3.66 -12.51
N ASP A 427 -14.42 -4.66 -11.94
CA ASP A 427 -14.36 -6.00 -12.51
C ASP A 427 -13.76 -7.00 -11.49
N HIS A 428 -13.32 -8.16 -11.96
CA HIS A 428 -12.34 -9.00 -11.28
C HIS A 428 -10.99 -8.29 -11.13
N GLY A 429 -10.21 -8.74 -10.14
CA GLY A 429 -8.82 -8.36 -9.94
C GLY A 429 -8.06 -9.52 -9.32
N ASN A 430 -6.74 -9.50 -9.43
CA ASN A 430 -5.88 -10.48 -8.76
C ASN A 430 -4.88 -9.78 -7.84
N ASN A 431 -4.39 -10.52 -6.86
CA ASN A 431 -3.24 -10.18 -6.05
C ASN A 431 -2.26 -11.37 -6.12
N GLU A 432 -1.10 -11.16 -6.72
CA GLU A 432 -0.15 -12.21 -7.05
C GLU A 432 1.26 -11.86 -6.57
N ARG A 433 2.12 -12.88 -6.40
CA ARG A 433 3.54 -12.64 -6.08
C ARG A 433 4.22 -11.88 -7.22
N TYR A 434 4.96 -10.84 -6.89
CA TYR A 434 5.62 -9.96 -7.86
C TYR A 434 6.42 -10.74 -8.93
N GLU A 435 7.23 -11.72 -8.51
CA GLU A 435 8.00 -12.59 -9.43
C GLU A 435 7.13 -13.33 -10.46
N ALA A 436 5.96 -13.83 -10.05
CA ALA A 436 5.03 -14.49 -10.95
C ALA A 436 4.40 -13.49 -11.93
N THR A 437 4.12 -12.27 -11.46
CA THR A 437 3.54 -11.20 -12.29
C THR A 437 4.51 -10.71 -13.35
N LEU A 438 5.78 -10.54 -12.99
CA LEU A 438 6.85 -10.17 -13.91
C LEU A 438 7.01 -11.20 -15.03
N ASN A 439 7.06 -12.49 -14.67
CA ASN A 439 7.12 -13.58 -15.64
C ASN A 439 5.93 -13.58 -16.63
N LYS A 440 4.72 -13.30 -16.14
CA LYS A 440 3.54 -13.19 -16.99
C LYS A 440 3.58 -11.94 -17.87
N ALA A 441 4.05 -10.82 -17.35
CA ALA A 441 4.18 -9.56 -18.09
C ALA A 441 5.21 -9.67 -19.22
N ILE A 442 6.34 -10.34 -19.00
CA ILE A 442 7.38 -10.58 -20.03
C ILE A 442 6.83 -11.44 -21.19
N LYS A 443 6.01 -12.44 -20.85
CA LYS A 443 5.37 -13.37 -21.79
C LYS A 443 4.06 -12.84 -22.39
N ASP A 444 3.63 -11.65 -22.00
CA ASP A 444 2.39 -11.03 -22.50
C ASP A 444 2.59 -10.66 -23.98
N PRO A 445 1.74 -11.16 -24.90
CA PRO A 445 1.81 -10.79 -26.32
C PRO A 445 1.50 -9.30 -26.56
N VAL A 446 0.87 -8.62 -25.59
CA VAL A 446 0.65 -7.17 -25.59
C VAL A 446 1.62 -6.52 -24.61
N ARG A 447 2.84 -6.27 -25.09
CA ARG A 447 3.90 -5.63 -24.29
C ARG A 447 3.64 -4.14 -24.12
N GLU A 448 3.90 -3.64 -22.91
CA GLU A 448 4.00 -2.20 -22.67
C GLU A 448 5.37 -1.72 -23.16
N PRO A 449 5.46 -0.54 -23.80
CA PRO A 449 6.75 0.04 -24.12
C PRO A 449 7.49 0.32 -22.81
N ILE A 450 8.70 -0.21 -22.67
CA ILE A 450 9.63 0.19 -21.60
C ILE A 450 10.15 1.55 -22.03
N PRO A 451 9.80 2.65 -21.34
CA PRO A 451 10.25 3.95 -21.78
C PRO A 451 11.76 4.03 -21.62
N PRO A 452 12.51 4.30 -22.68
CA PRO A 452 13.90 4.63 -22.53
C PRO A 452 14.03 5.94 -21.74
N LYS A 453 14.85 5.94 -20.69
CA LYS A 453 15.19 7.15 -19.96
C LYS A 453 16.09 7.99 -20.84
N LYS A 454 15.62 9.19 -21.18
CA LYS A 454 16.45 10.20 -21.83
C LYS A 454 17.47 10.73 -20.81
N THR A 455 18.70 10.24 -20.87
CA THR A 455 19.80 10.79 -20.09
C THR A 455 20.78 11.52 -21.00
N ALA A 456 21.48 12.51 -20.43
CA ALA A 456 22.57 13.18 -21.11
C ALA A 456 23.87 12.71 -20.45
N LYS A 457 24.54 11.72 -21.04
CA LYS A 457 25.92 11.36 -20.66
C LYS A 457 26.87 12.03 -21.63
N ASN A 458 27.79 12.84 -21.09
CA ASN A 458 28.85 13.51 -21.85
C ASN A 458 28.34 14.35 -23.04
N GLY A 459 27.19 15.04 -22.87
CA GLY A 459 26.60 15.89 -23.91
C GLY A 459 25.98 15.13 -25.09
N LYS A 460 25.95 13.79 -25.06
CA LYS A 460 25.14 12.99 -25.97
C LYS A 460 23.85 12.58 -25.28
N LEU A 461 22.74 12.73 -26.01
CA LEU A 461 21.47 12.13 -25.65
C LEU A 461 21.62 10.61 -25.76
N THR A 462 21.37 9.87 -24.68
CA THR A 462 21.22 8.42 -24.73
C THR A 462 19.83 8.03 -24.28
N TRP A 463 19.30 7.01 -24.94
CA TRP A 463 18.05 6.36 -24.59
C TRP A 463 18.43 5.12 -23.79
N ASP A 464 18.40 5.23 -22.47
CA ASP A 464 18.82 4.14 -21.58
C ASP A 464 17.58 3.30 -21.22
N LEU A 465 17.62 1.98 -21.42
CA LEU A 465 16.56 1.09 -20.90
C LEU A 465 16.49 1.22 -19.37
N ASN A 466 15.29 1.07 -18.80
CA ASN A 466 15.07 1.21 -17.36
C ASN A 466 16.02 0.26 -16.59
N SER A 467 16.78 0.80 -15.63
CA SER A 467 17.76 0.04 -14.85
C SER A 467 17.14 -1.11 -14.05
N ASP A 468 15.89 -0.96 -13.60
CA ASP A 468 15.20 -1.99 -12.84
C ASP A 468 14.73 -3.13 -13.75
N PHE A 469 14.36 -2.80 -14.98
CA PHE A 469 14.08 -3.78 -16.02
C PHE A 469 15.35 -4.56 -16.42
N LEU A 470 16.49 -3.88 -16.59
CA LEU A 470 17.76 -4.53 -16.88
C LEU A 470 18.23 -5.42 -15.72
N LYS A 471 18.07 -4.98 -14.47
CA LYS A 471 18.33 -5.78 -13.26
C LYS A 471 17.41 -7.00 -13.18
N ALA A 472 16.17 -6.88 -13.63
CA ALA A 472 15.21 -7.99 -13.68
C ALA A 472 15.57 -9.01 -14.78
N MET A 473 15.93 -8.56 -15.98
CA MET A 473 16.40 -9.42 -17.06
C MET A 473 17.69 -10.16 -16.74
N ALA A 474 18.61 -9.53 -16.01
CA ALA A 474 19.85 -10.16 -15.56
C ALA A 474 19.64 -11.32 -14.57
N ARG A 475 18.45 -11.42 -13.96
CA ARG A 475 18.08 -12.46 -12.99
C ARG A 475 17.31 -13.63 -13.61
N ASP A 476 17.00 -13.58 -14.91
CA ASP A 476 16.28 -14.64 -15.60
C ASP A 476 17.24 -15.77 -16.02
N PRO A 477 17.14 -16.97 -15.40
CA PRO A 477 18.00 -18.11 -15.72
C PRO A 477 17.72 -18.71 -17.10
N GLU A 478 16.63 -18.32 -17.77
CA GLU A 478 16.23 -18.80 -19.11
C GLU A 478 16.51 -17.75 -20.21
N ASN A 479 17.20 -16.65 -19.88
CA ASN A 479 17.54 -15.63 -20.87
C ASN A 479 18.67 -16.16 -21.79
N GLU A 480 18.31 -16.64 -22.98
CA GLU A 480 19.26 -17.14 -23.97
C GLU A 480 20.04 -15.99 -24.64
N PRO A 481 21.36 -16.16 -24.90
CA PRO A 481 22.13 -15.17 -25.65
C PRO A 481 21.55 -14.98 -27.05
N TYR A 482 21.57 -13.74 -27.56
CA TYR A 482 21.15 -13.46 -28.92
C TYR A 482 21.91 -12.26 -29.49
N VAL A 483 21.99 -12.20 -30.81
CA VAL A 483 22.33 -11.00 -31.54
C VAL A 483 21.08 -10.51 -32.23
N SER A 484 20.73 -9.24 -32.08
CA SER A 484 19.66 -8.64 -32.85
C SER A 484 20.16 -7.44 -33.66
N ILE A 485 19.60 -7.28 -34.86
CA ILE A 485 19.80 -6.08 -35.67
C ILE A 485 18.45 -5.41 -35.90
N ILE A 486 18.45 -4.09 -35.79
CA ILE A 486 17.29 -3.27 -36.11
C ILE A 486 17.49 -2.74 -37.52
N VAL A 487 16.54 -2.98 -38.40
CA VAL A 487 16.60 -2.60 -39.82
C VAL A 487 15.42 -1.72 -40.22
N GLU A 488 15.67 -0.68 -41.01
CA GLU A 488 14.59 0.13 -41.60
C GLU A 488 13.97 -0.63 -42.79
N PRO A 489 12.63 -0.68 -42.93
CA PRO A 489 12.01 -1.27 -44.11
C PRO A 489 12.42 -0.53 -45.38
N PRO A 490 12.76 -1.24 -46.49
CA PRO A 490 12.88 -0.59 -47.79
C PRO A 490 11.58 0.16 -48.10
N ALA A 491 11.66 1.38 -48.63
CA ALA A 491 10.54 2.31 -48.87
C ALA A 491 9.35 1.77 -49.72
N GLN A 492 9.38 0.51 -50.14
CA GLN A 492 8.36 -0.21 -50.92
C GLN A 492 8.25 -1.70 -50.51
N ALA A 493 8.62 -2.07 -49.28
CA ALA A 493 8.58 -3.45 -48.80
C ALA A 493 7.74 -3.53 -47.53
N GLU A 494 6.44 -3.82 -47.69
CA GLU A 494 5.55 -4.23 -46.59
C GLU A 494 5.68 -5.74 -46.29
N GLU A 495 6.60 -6.45 -46.94
CA GLU A 495 6.70 -7.90 -46.84
C GLU A 495 7.85 -8.31 -45.93
N ILE A 496 7.50 -8.71 -44.69
CA ILE A 496 8.36 -9.36 -43.68
C ILE A 496 9.24 -10.46 -44.29
N SER A 497 8.77 -11.13 -45.35
CA SER A 497 9.50 -12.18 -46.10
C SER A 497 10.80 -11.71 -46.76
N PHE A 498 11.00 -10.40 -46.94
CA PHE A 498 12.28 -9.85 -47.38
C PHE A 498 13.40 -10.18 -46.38
N PHE A 499 13.13 -9.98 -45.09
CA PHE A 499 14.12 -10.14 -44.03
C PHE A 499 14.44 -11.59 -43.70
N GLU A 500 13.60 -12.54 -44.10
CA GLU A 500 13.90 -13.99 -44.03
C GLU A 500 15.15 -14.38 -44.84
N ASN A 501 15.60 -13.52 -45.76
CA ASN A 501 16.80 -13.75 -46.58
C ASN A 501 18.04 -12.98 -46.07
N VAL A 502 17.91 -12.25 -44.95
CA VAL A 502 19.03 -11.56 -44.31
C VAL A 502 19.76 -12.56 -43.42
N GLU A 503 20.99 -12.87 -43.80
CA GLU A 503 21.86 -13.80 -43.08
C GLU A 503 22.75 -13.01 -42.12
N LEU A 504 22.96 -13.52 -40.92
CA LEU A 504 23.85 -12.91 -39.93
C LEU A 504 24.93 -13.90 -39.55
N TYR A 505 26.18 -13.45 -39.53
CA TYR A 505 27.32 -14.25 -39.09
C TYR A 505 27.95 -13.60 -37.87
N LEU A 506 28.16 -14.39 -36.82
CA LEU A 506 28.91 -14.00 -35.63
C LEU A 506 30.24 -14.76 -35.62
N ASN A 507 31.35 -14.03 -35.72
CA ASN A 507 32.70 -14.59 -35.70
C ASN A 507 32.94 -15.68 -36.77
N GLY A 508 32.27 -15.57 -37.92
CA GLY A 508 32.32 -16.51 -39.02
C GLY A 508 31.31 -17.67 -38.96
N GLU A 509 30.53 -17.77 -37.88
CA GLU A 509 29.45 -18.76 -37.75
C GLU A 509 28.11 -18.13 -38.14
N GLU A 510 27.37 -18.79 -39.02
CA GLU A 510 26.04 -18.35 -39.44
C GLU A 510 25.02 -18.55 -38.33
N LEU A 511 24.26 -17.51 -38.01
CA LEU A 511 23.17 -17.55 -37.05
C LEU A 511 21.84 -17.71 -37.78
N SER A 512 20.96 -18.52 -37.21
CA SER A 512 19.61 -18.70 -37.74
C SER A 512 18.71 -17.57 -37.27
N LEU A 513 18.04 -16.91 -38.20
CA LEU A 513 16.99 -15.95 -37.89
C LEU A 513 15.82 -16.70 -37.24
N GLU A 514 15.51 -16.36 -36.00
CA GLU A 514 14.38 -16.95 -35.29
C GLU A 514 13.14 -16.07 -35.40
N LEU A 515 13.33 -14.76 -35.25
CA LEU A 515 12.22 -13.83 -35.05
C LEU A 515 12.44 -12.54 -35.82
N ILE A 516 11.35 -12.05 -36.41
CA ILE A 516 11.26 -10.75 -37.07
C ILE A 516 10.17 -9.96 -36.33
N GLU A 517 10.55 -9.00 -35.49
CA GLU A 517 9.61 -8.17 -34.75
C GLU A 517 9.47 -6.79 -35.41
N PRO A 518 8.27 -6.30 -35.74
CA PRO A 518 8.10 -4.93 -36.21
C PRO A 518 8.38 -3.93 -35.08
N ILE A 519 9.19 -2.92 -35.38
CA ILE A 519 9.47 -1.80 -34.49
C ILE A 519 8.66 -0.60 -34.96
N VAL A 520 7.80 -0.14 -34.05
CA VAL A 520 7.05 1.10 -34.20
C VAL A 520 7.62 2.05 -33.17
N ALA A 521 8.42 3.00 -33.62
CA ALA A 521 8.85 4.12 -32.81
C ALA A 521 7.66 5.06 -32.61
N TYR A 522 7.40 5.39 -31.36
CA TYR A 522 6.26 6.23 -31.02
C TYR A 522 6.68 7.70 -31.01
N ASP A 523 6.99 8.22 -32.20
CA ASP A 523 7.14 9.66 -32.46
C ASP A 523 5.77 10.32 -32.75
N ASP A 524 5.76 11.54 -33.28
CA ASP A 524 4.52 12.28 -33.56
C ASP A 524 3.62 11.61 -34.64
N ASN A 525 4.11 10.59 -35.35
CA ASN A 525 3.39 9.78 -36.32
C ASN A 525 3.79 8.29 -36.23
N PRO A 526 3.16 7.49 -35.36
CA PRO A 526 3.54 6.08 -35.16
C PRO A 526 3.30 5.28 -36.45
N ASP A 527 4.38 5.03 -37.18
CA ASP A 527 4.46 4.18 -38.35
C ASP A 527 5.47 3.05 -38.09
N LEU A 528 5.67 2.21 -39.11
CA LEU A 528 6.65 1.13 -39.02
C LEU A 528 8.04 1.71 -39.26
N ASP A 529 8.75 2.03 -38.18
CA ASP A 529 10.11 2.56 -38.22
C ASP A 529 11.17 1.50 -38.53
N GLY A 530 10.87 0.23 -38.25
CA GLY A 530 11.87 -0.82 -38.43
C GLY A 530 11.35 -2.23 -38.23
N TYR A 531 12.26 -3.18 -38.36
CA TYR A 531 12.12 -4.54 -37.86
C TYR A 531 13.34 -4.89 -37.01
N GLU A 532 13.13 -5.54 -35.87
CA GLU A 532 14.17 -6.24 -35.14
C GLU A 532 14.26 -7.67 -35.68
N LEU A 533 15.45 -8.05 -36.13
CA LEU A 533 15.79 -9.39 -36.56
C LEU A 533 16.60 -10.04 -35.44
N VAL A 534 16.03 -11.05 -34.79
CA VAL A 534 16.63 -11.72 -33.63
C VAL A 534 17.24 -13.05 -34.07
N TYR A 535 18.52 -13.19 -33.75
CA TYR A 535 19.34 -14.35 -34.05
C TYR A 535 19.87 -14.92 -32.73
N PRO A 536 19.26 -15.99 -32.20
CA PRO A 536 19.80 -16.69 -31.04
C PRO A 536 21.24 -17.08 -31.28
N THR A 537 22.03 -17.01 -30.21
CA THR A 537 23.43 -17.37 -30.27
C THR A 537 23.85 -18.15 -29.04
N ASP A 538 25.03 -18.73 -29.13
CA ASP A 538 25.65 -19.43 -28.03
C ASP A 538 26.68 -18.49 -27.41
N GLU A 539 26.69 -18.36 -26.09
CA GLU A 539 27.66 -17.53 -25.37
C GLU A 539 29.11 -17.93 -25.74
N ARG A 540 29.35 -19.19 -26.08
CA ARG A 540 30.67 -19.70 -26.52
C ARG A 540 31.14 -19.10 -27.85
N LEU A 541 30.24 -18.57 -28.67
CA LEU A 541 30.58 -17.85 -29.90
C LEU A 541 31.01 -16.41 -29.63
N LEU A 542 30.63 -15.85 -28.48
CA LEU A 542 31.00 -14.50 -28.09
C LEU A 542 32.46 -14.45 -27.60
N LYS A 543 33.17 -13.43 -28.07
CA LYS A 543 34.57 -13.16 -27.76
C LYS A 543 34.70 -11.73 -27.21
N SER A 544 35.88 -11.39 -26.71
CA SER A 544 36.20 -10.00 -26.32
C SER A 544 36.05 -9.02 -27.49
N ASP A 545 36.38 -9.47 -28.71
CA ASP A 545 36.14 -8.77 -29.96
C ASP A 545 35.26 -9.66 -30.85
N ASN A 546 34.07 -9.17 -31.20
CA ASN A 546 33.13 -9.87 -32.07
C ASN A 546 33.10 -9.25 -33.47
N LEU A 547 33.27 -10.08 -34.49
CA LEU A 547 33.01 -9.71 -35.88
C LEU A 547 31.58 -10.09 -36.23
N ILE A 548 30.77 -9.11 -36.62
CA ILE A 548 29.42 -9.33 -37.16
C ILE A 548 29.46 -9.07 -38.65
N GLU A 549 29.02 -10.04 -39.45
CA GLU A 549 28.90 -9.90 -40.91
C GLU A 549 27.44 -10.12 -41.30
N ILE A 550 26.96 -9.33 -42.26
CA ILE A 550 25.58 -9.41 -42.76
C ILE A 550 25.64 -9.88 -44.21
N GLY A 551 24.91 -10.96 -44.49
CA GLY A 551 24.80 -11.60 -45.79
C GLY A 551 23.41 -11.46 -46.40
N TRP A 552 23.29 -11.90 -47.65
CA TRP A 552 22.02 -11.98 -48.37
C TRP A 552 21.90 -13.35 -49.04
N GLY A 553 20.97 -14.16 -48.53
CA GLY A 553 20.69 -15.51 -49.02
C GLY A 553 19.67 -15.57 -50.16
N GLY A 554 19.03 -14.45 -50.49
CA GLY A 554 18.02 -14.34 -51.54
C GLY A 554 18.62 -14.22 -52.95
N SER A 555 17.77 -14.22 -53.98
CA SER A 555 18.23 -13.92 -55.35
C SER A 555 18.62 -12.44 -55.48
N VAL A 556 19.58 -12.14 -56.37
CA VAL A 556 20.09 -10.77 -56.57
C VAL A 556 18.98 -9.81 -57.02
N GLU A 557 18.01 -10.32 -57.77
CA GLU A 557 16.87 -9.52 -58.26
C GLU A 557 15.86 -9.16 -57.17
N LYS A 558 15.88 -9.88 -56.04
CA LYS A 558 15.04 -9.62 -54.87
C LYS A 558 15.70 -8.70 -53.85
N PHE A 559 17.01 -8.49 -53.96
CA PHE A 559 17.73 -7.61 -53.05
C PHE A 559 17.21 -6.18 -53.18
N LYS A 560 16.89 -5.57 -52.05
CA LYS A 560 16.55 -4.15 -51.91
C LYS A 560 17.51 -3.57 -50.89
N GLU A 561 17.93 -2.32 -51.11
CA GLU A 561 18.74 -1.61 -50.13
C GLU A 561 17.91 -1.35 -48.85
N TYR A 562 18.53 -1.59 -47.69
CA TYR A 562 17.95 -1.35 -46.36
C TYR A 562 19.05 -0.83 -45.42
N GLU A 563 18.66 -0.11 -44.38
CA GLU A 563 19.59 0.45 -43.39
C GLU A 563 19.55 -0.38 -42.11
N VAL A 564 20.72 -0.64 -41.52
CA VAL A 564 20.85 -1.22 -40.18
C VAL A 564 21.00 -0.07 -39.19
N LEU A 565 19.96 0.16 -38.40
CA LEU A 565 19.85 1.28 -37.47
C LEU A 565 20.52 0.98 -36.13
N ALA A 566 20.49 -0.27 -35.69
CA ALA A 566 21.12 -0.71 -34.45
C ALA A 566 21.58 -2.16 -34.52
N LEU A 567 22.54 -2.48 -33.67
CA LEU A 567 23.04 -3.83 -33.41
C LEU A 567 23.06 -4.00 -31.89
N GLN A 568 22.47 -5.09 -31.41
CA GLN A 568 22.45 -5.48 -30.01
C GLN A 568 23.01 -6.90 -29.88
N ILE A 569 23.83 -7.10 -28.84
CA ILE A 569 24.33 -8.40 -28.44
C ILE A 569 23.92 -8.60 -26.98
N SER A 570 23.04 -9.56 -26.75
CA SER A 570 22.67 -10.03 -25.41
C SER A 570 23.48 -11.28 -25.10
N THR A 571 24.15 -11.30 -23.95
CA THR A 571 24.92 -12.47 -23.48
C THR A 571 24.05 -13.52 -22.79
N GLY A 572 22.74 -13.30 -22.68
CA GLY A 572 21.91 -14.11 -21.79
C GLY A 572 22.22 -13.86 -20.31
N GLY A 573 21.39 -14.38 -19.41
CA GLY A 573 21.58 -14.23 -17.97
C GLY A 573 22.92 -14.82 -17.55
N ILE A 574 23.80 -13.99 -16.95
CA ILE A 574 25.04 -14.46 -16.33
C ILE A 574 24.63 -15.39 -15.18
N THR A 575 24.68 -16.70 -15.40
CA THR A 575 24.80 -17.62 -14.28
C THR A 575 26.15 -17.36 -13.65
N GLU A 576 26.19 -17.18 -12.32
CA GLU A 576 27.42 -17.08 -11.53
C GLU A 576 28.28 -18.34 -11.72
N ALA A 577 29.06 -18.37 -12.80
CA ALA A 577 30.24 -19.18 -12.92
C ALA A 577 31.43 -18.25 -12.71
N VAL A 578 31.89 -18.25 -11.46
CA VAL A 578 33.16 -17.68 -11.01
C VAL A 578 34.26 -18.08 -12.00
N ALA A 579 34.63 -17.16 -12.88
CA ALA A 579 35.87 -17.22 -13.64
C ALA A 579 36.75 -16.08 -13.15
N ASP A 580 37.67 -16.44 -12.25
CA ASP A 580 38.78 -15.63 -11.77
C ASP A 580 39.51 -14.94 -12.93
N LEU A 581 39.14 -13.70 -13.25
CA LEU A 581 39.93 -12.83 -14.12
C LEU A 581 39.89 -11.39 -13.62
N ASN A 582 40.85 -11.11 -12.73
CA ASN A 582 41.53 -9.85 -12.49
C ASN A 582 40.68 -8.58 -12.40
N GLU A 583 40.29 -8.32 -11.15
CA GLU A 583 39.96 -7.02 -10.56
C GLU A 583 40.74 -5.85 -11.16
N SER A 584 40.03 -4.96 -11.85
CA SER A 584 40.19 -3.52 -11.60
C SER A 584 38.92 -2.76 -12.02
N GLU A 585 38.25 -2.24 -11.00
CA GLU A 585 37.32 -1.10 -11.03
C GLU A 585 35.98 -1.28 -11.75
N ILE A 586 35.05 -2.00 -11.12
CA ILE A 586 33.62 -1.66 -11.16
C ILE A 586 33.13 -1.54 -9.71
N SER A 587 32.68 -0.33 -9.36
CA SER A 587 32.18 0.08 -8.05
C SER A 587 31.01 -0.77 -7.60
N GLU A 588 31.20 -1.54 -6.52
CA GLU A 588 30.10 -2.07 -5.70
C GLU A 588 29.25 -0.90 -5.18
N GLU A 589 27.96 -1.13 -4.95
CA GLU A 589 27.15 -0.17 -4.19
C GLU A 589 27.83 0.06 -2.83
N PRO A 590 27.99 1.32 -2.39
CA PRO A 590 28.71 1.62 -1.17
C PRO A 590 28.03 0.90 0.00
N THR A 591 28.84 0.20 0.80
CA THR A 591 28.37 -0.42 2.04
C THR A 591 27.70 0.65 2.91
N LEU A 592 26.78 0.26 3.80
CA LEU A 592 26.11 1.22 4.70
C LEU A 592 27.12 2.09 5.47
N TYR A 593 28.29 1.54 5.81
CA TYR A 593 29.36 2.30 6.43
C TYR A 593 30.01 3.32 5.49
N GLU A 594 30.26 2.97 4.23
CA GLU A 594 30.82 3.90 3.23
C GLU A 594 29.84 5.03 2.91
N LEU A 595 28.55 4.72 2.81
CA LEU A 595 27.49 5.70 2.66
C LEU A 595 27.45 6.68 3.85
N LEU A 596 27.58 6.17 5.08
CA LEU A 596 27.66 7.00 6.29
C LEU A 596 28.94 7.86 6.33
N VAL A 597 30.06 7.36 5.79
CA VAL A 597 31.31 8.12 5.67
C VAL A 597 31.14 9.27 4.68
N GLU A 598 30.52 9.05 3.53
CA GLU A 598 30.23 10.09 2.55
C GLU A 598 29.34 11.18 3.16
N LYS A 599 28.26 10.78 3.85
CA LYS A 599 27.28 11.70 4.44
C LYS A 599 27.80 12.48 5.64
N LYS A 600 28.76 11.92 6.38
CA LYS A 600 29.47 12.63 7.45
C LYS A 600 30.18 13.87 6.89
N ASP A 601 30.78 13.78 5.71
CA ASP A 601 31.49 14.91 5.12
C ASP A 601 30.48 16.00 4.66
N GLU A 602 29.36 15.61 4.05
CA GLU A 602 28.24 16.51 3.73
C GLU A 602 27.66 17.19 4.99
N TYR A 603 27.49 16.44 6.08
CA TYR A 603 27.04 16.98 7.37
C TYR A 603 28.02 18.05 7.92
N ASN A 604 29.33 17.77 7.87
CA ASN A 604 30.34 18.70 8.38
C ASN A 604 30.42 20.00 7.55
N GLU A 605 30.18 19.93 6.25
CA GLU A 605 30.07 21.12 5.39
C GLU A 605 28.86 22.00 5.76
N ASN A 606 27.77 21.38 6.20
CA ASN A 606 26.51 22.03 6.52
C ASN A 606 26.26 22.24 8.01
N VAL A 607 27.22 21.93 8.89
CA VAL A 607 27.03 22.00 10.35
C VAL A 607 26.66 23.41 10.84
N ASN A 608 26.96 24.45 10.06
CA ASN A 608 26.54 25.83 10.35
C ASN A 608 25.02 26.03 10.29
N ALA A 609 24.31 25.22 9.51
CA ALA A 609 22.84 25.19 9.44
C ALA A 609 22.19 24.50 10.65
N VAL A 610 22.95 23.73 11.45
CA VAL A 610 22.43 23.05 12.63
C VAL A 610 22.00 24.09 13.68
N PRO A 611 20.72 24.08 14.12
CA PRO A 611 20.21 25.01 15.13
C PRO A 611 21.05 25.01 16.41
N GLY A 612 21.25 26.19 17.01
CA GLY A 612 22.12 26.37 18.17
C GLY A 612 21.75 25.50 19.38
N MET A 613 20.47 25.17 19.54
CA MET A 613 20.01 24.24 20.59
C MET A 613 20.53 22.81 20.37
N ILE A 614 20.58 22.34 19.11
CA ILE A 614 21.09 21.01 18.76
C ILE A 614 22.61 20.99 18.94
N LYS A 615 23.32 22.04 18.49
CA LYS A 615 24.77 22.19 18.72
C LYS A 615 25.16 22.15 20.19
N SER A 616 24.31 22.62 21.11
CA SER A 616 24.58 22.56 22.54
C SER A 616 24.54 21.15 23.14
N ILE A 617 23.89 20.22 22.43
CA ILE A 617 23.64 18.84 22.85
C ILE A 617 24.64 17.89 22.20
N ILE A 618 24.74 17.90 20.86
CA ILE A 618 25.66 17.04 20.10
C ILE A 618 27.03 17.70 19.90
N GLY A 619 27.26 18.85 20.53
CA GLY A 619 28.43 19.67 20.30
C GLY A 619 29.74 18.98 20.63
N ASN A 620 29.81 18.33 21.78
CA ASN A 620 31.04 17.71 22.28
C ASN A 620 30.72 16.33 22.88
N GLU A 621 30.37 15.36 22.03
CA GLU A 621 29.88 14.05 22.45
C GLU A 621 30.65 12.90 21.76
N ARG A 622 30.63 11.74 22.40
CA ARG A 622 31.17 10.47 21.91
C ARG A 622 29.99 9.51 21.79
N ILE A 623 29.62 9.15 20.58
CA ILE A 623 28.37 8.45 20.28
C ILE A 623 28.71 7.07 19.73
N ASN A 624 28.12 6.02 20.30
CA ASN A 624 28.06 4.71 19.64
C ASN A 624 26.63 4.46 19.16
N ILE A 625 26.49 4.04 17.92
CA ILE A 625 25.23 3.72 17.26
C ILE A 625 25.25 2.25 16.91
N GLU A 626 24.34 1.48 17.48
CA GLU A 626 24.10 0.08 17.12
C GLU A 626 22.97 0.02 16.08
N ILE A 627 23.31 -0.44 14.88
CA ILE A 627 22.40 -0.52 13.73
C ILE A 627 22.10 -2.00 13.48
N ALA A 628 20.83 -2.39 13.62
CA ALA A 628 20.39 -3.73 13.26
C ALA A 628 20.29 -3.86 11.73
N CYS A 629 21.10 -4.75 11.16
CA CYS A 629 21.15 -5.13 9.75
C CYS A 629 20.62 -6.56 9.57
N GLU A 630 20.29 -6.97 8.35
CA GLU A 630 19.84 -8.34 8.07
C GLU A 630 20.93 -9.39 8.32
N ASP A 631 22.18 -9.03 8.09
CA ASP A 631 23.38 -9.87 8.23
C ASP A 631 24.07 -9.76 9.61
N GLY A 632 23.58 -8.91 10.50
CA GLY A 632 24.15 -8.72 11.83
C GLY A 632 23.90 -7.35 12.44
N THR A 633 24.83 -6.88 13.26
CA THR A 633 24.75 -5.55 13.87
C THR A 633 25.99 -4.75 13.50
N LEU A 634 25.77 -3.62 12.84
CA LEU A 634 26.84 -2.66 12.55
C LEU A 634 26.95 -1.67 13.72
N ILE A 635 28.14 -1.53 14.29
CA ILE A 635 28.40 -0.57 15.38
C ILE A 635 29.23 0.59 14.85
N VAL A 636 28.63 1.78 14.77
CA VAL A 636 29.31 2.98 14.30
C VAL A 636 29.61 3.90 15.48
N GLY A 637 30.85 4.34 15.60
CA GLY A 637 31.28 5.31 16.60
C GLY A 637 31.54 6.67 15.99
N ALA A 638 31.10 7.75 16.63
CA ALA A 638 31.34 9.11 16.19
C ALA A 638 31.75 10.00 17.37
N ALA A 639 32.82 10.78 17.25
CA ALA A 639 33.14 11.85 18.20
C ALA A 639 32.88 13.20 17.55
N THR A 640 32.32 14.13 18.33
CA THR A 640 32.02 15.48 17.87
C THR A 640 32.74 16.55 18.69
N GLU A 641 33.13 17.65 18.03
CA GLU A 641 33.62 18.88 18.65
C GLU A 641 32.95 20.11 18.01
N ASN A 642 32.31 20.96 18.81
CA ASN A 642 31.41 22.03 18.33
C ASN A 642 30.42 21.57 17.23
N ALA A 643 29.92 20.34 17.36
CA ALA A 643 29.03 19.62 16.46
C ALA A 643 29.66 19.13 15.15
N TYR A 644 30.95 19.37 14.90
CA TYR A 644 31.68 18.73 13.80
C TYR A 644 32.05 17.30 14.18
N VAL A 645 31.88 16.33 13.28
CA VAL A 645 32.35 14.96 13.49
C VAL A 645 33.87 14.92 13.27
N THR A 646 34.63 14.72 14.35
CA THR A 646 36.09 14.67 14.37
C THR A 646 36.66 13.24 14.36
N GLU A 647 35.86 12.25 14.77
CA GLU A 647 36.22 10.82 14.76
C GLU A 647 35.01 10.02 14.22
N PHE A 648 35.24 9.03 13.36
CA PHE A 648 34.20 8.14 12.84
C PHE A 648 34.77 6.73 12.61
N ALA A 649 34.15 5.68 13.17
CA ALA A 649 34.72 4.33 13.18
C ALA A 649 33.67 3.20 13.07
N LYS A 650 33.96 2.17 12.26
CA LYS A 650 33.10 0.99 11.99
C LYS A 650 32.97 -0.01 13.15
N SER A 651 33.70 0.21 14.26
CA SER A 651 33.72 -0.68 15.42
C SER A 651 33.30 0.03 16.72
N GLY A 652 32.62 1.18 16.60
CA GLY A 652 32.37 2.06 17.72
C GLY A 652 33.61 2.82 18.19
N ILE A 653 33.43 3.66 19.21
CA ILE A 653 34.50 4.33 19.94
C ILE A 653 34.49 3.94 21.42
N SER A 654 35.67 4.02 22.04
CA SER A 654 35.81 3.78 23.48
C SER A 654 35.27 4.97 24.28
N ASP A 655 34.72 4.66 25.46
CA ASP A 655 34.10 5.62 26.39
C ASP A 655 32.99 6.48 25.73
N PRO A 656 31.94 5.87 25.16
CA PRO A 656 30.83 6.61 24.58
C PRO A 656 30.08 7.34 25.68
N THR A 657 29.70 8.58 25.41
CA THR A 657 28.87 9.42 26.26
C THR A 657 27.39 9.32 25.90
N ILE A 658 27.09 8.86 24.68
CA ILE A 658 25.76 8.54 24.18
C ILE A 658 25.81 7.15 23.53
N ARG A 659 24.80 6.34 23.80
CA ARG A 659 24.51 5.12 23.01
C ARG A 659 23.20 5.32 22.29
N ALA A 660 23.15 4.91 21.03
CA ALA A 660 21.95 4.96 20.22
C ALA A 660 21.70 3.60 19.54
N TRP A 661 20.44 3.31 19.26
CA TRP A 661 19.98 2.10 18.59
C TRP A 661 19.00 2.46 17.49
N THR A 662 19.15 1.82 16.35
CA THR A 662 18.31 2.00 15.17
C THR A 662 18.38 0.77 14.26
N THR A 663 17.66 0.78 13.14
CA THR A 663 17.74 -0.23 12.08
C THR A 663 18.41 0.34 10.83
N GLU A 664 18.93 -0.53 9.98
CA GLU A 664 19.51 -0.15 8.68
C GLU A 664 18.50 0.62 7.81
N LYS A 665 17.24 0.17 7.78
CA LYS A 665 16.15 0.85 7.07
C LYS A 665 16.04 2.32 7.49
N VAL A 666 15.97 2.59 8.79
CA VAL A 666 15.86 3.96 9.33
C VAL A 666 17.09 4.79 9.00
N VAL A 667 18.29 4.20 9.02
CA VAL A 667 19.53 4.90 8.65
C VAL A 667 19.53 5.31 7.19
N ARG A 668 19.10 4.42 6.28
CA ARG A 668 19.02 4.70 4.84
C ARG A 668 17.97 5.78 4.54
N GLU A 669 16.78 5.67 5.14
CA GLU A 669 15.72 6.69 5.03
C GLU A 669 16.20 8.08 5.49
N VAL A 670 16.94 8.14 6.59
CA VAL A 670 17.50 9.40 7.11
C VAL A 670 18.58 9.96 6.19
N VAL A 671 19.48 9.10 5.69
CA VAL A 671 20.61 9.49 4.84
C VAL A 671 20.18 9.96 3.45
N GLU A 672 19.15 9.33 2.89
CA GLU A 672 18.60 9.66 1.57
C GLU A 672 17.60 10.82 1.61
N SER A 673 17.21 11.26 2.81
CA SER A 673 16.34 12.42 2.98
C SER A 673 16.98 13.71 2.44
N LYS A 674 16.19 14.46 1.66
CA LYS A 674 16.52 15.83 1.23
C LYS A 674 16.67 16.80 2.40
N ASP A 675 16.12 16.46 3.56
CA ASP A 675 16.25 17.20 4.81
C ASP A 675 16.71 16.26 5.92
N PHE A 676 18.02 15.99 5.94
CA PHE A 676 18.67 15.09 6.89
C PHE A 676 18.35 15.44 8.34
N VAL A 677 18.36 16.72 8.71
CA VAL A 677 18.15 17.17 10.09
C VAL A 677 16.72 16.86 10.54
N ASN A 678 15.71 17.17 9.72
CA ASN A 678 14.33 16.87 10.07
C ASN A 678 14.04 15.36 10.06
N ALA A 679 14.65 14.59 9.16
CA ALA A 679 14.51 13.13 9.15
C ALA A 679 15.09 12.49 10.42
N VAL A 680 16.30 12.87 10.85
CA VAL A 680 16.87 12.43 12.15
C VAL A 680 15.93 12.79 13.30
N MET A 681 15.41 14.01 13.32
CA MET A 681 14.54 14.49 14.40
C MET A 681 13.21 13.73 14.45
N ASN A 682 12.62 13.43 13.30
CA ASN A 682 11.40 12.62 13.21
C ASN A 682 11.65 11.20 13.67
N ALA A 683 12.76 10.57 13.27
CA ALA A 683 13.13 9.23 13.70
C ALA A 683 13.41 9.15 15.22
N ILE A 684 13.97 10.20 15.82
CA ILE A 684 14.10 10.31 17.29
C ILE A 684 12.72 10.48 17.95
N LYS A 685 11.81 11.26 17.35
CA LYS A 685 10.47 11.54 17.88
C LYS A 685 9.55 10.31 17.84
N SER A 686 9.57 9.56 16.73
CA SER A 686 8.79 8.32 16.56
C SER A 686 9.30 7.17 17.44
N GLY A 687 10.54 7.28 17.94
CA GLY A 687 11.20 6.24 18.73
C GLY A 687 11.94 5.21 17.89
N ASP A 688 12.09 5.47 16.58
CA ASP A 688 12.87 4.65 15.64
C ASP A 688 14.38 4.76 15.91
N ILE A 689 14.83 5.94 16.36
CA ILE A 689 16.15 6.14 16.96
C ILE A 689 15.99 6.26 18.47
N LYS A 690 16.45 5.23 19.19
CA LYS A 690 16.53 5.24 20.66
C LYS A 690 17.90 5.71 21.08
N TYR A 691 18.00 6.46 22.18
CA TYR A 691 19.28 6.90 22.71
C TYR A 691 19.28 7.00 24.24
N GLU A 692 20.46 6.77 24.84
CA GLU A 692 20.70 6.94 26.27
C GLU A 692 22.04 7.64 26.53
N GLY A 693 22.12 8.34 27.67
CA GLY A 693 23.34 9.01 28.11
C GLY A 693 24.12 8.12 29.06
N VAL A 694 25.41 7.98 28.82
CA VAL A 694 26.30 7.16 29.64
C VAL A 694 26.84 8.03 30.79
N GLY A 695 26.35 7.80 32.01
CA GLY A 695 26.79 8.46 33.25
C GLY A 695 25.82 9.50 33.85
N PHE A 696 25.98 9.77 35.16
CA PHE A 696 25.01 10.52 36.00
C PHE A 696 24.83 12.00 35.64
N VAL A 697 25.87 12.67 35.13
CA VAL A 697 25.80 14.10 34.74
C VAL A 697 25.19 14.27 33.33
N LYS A 698 25.24 13.23 32.48
CA LYS A 698 24.78 13.29 31.08
C LYS A 698 23.34 12.82 30.89
N SER A 699 22.81 11.97 31.77
CA SER A 699 21.36 11.67 31.84
C SER A 699 20.53 12.94 32.14
N LEU A 700 21.08 13.90 32.88
CA LEU A 700 20.45 15.20 33.15
C LEU A 700 20.34 16.08 31.90
N LYS A 701 21.33 16.08 31.00
CA LYS A 701 21.27 16.80 29.72
C LYS A 701 20.18 16.25 28.79
N ILE A 702 19.96 14.93 28.80
CA ILE A 702 18.93 14.27 27.99
C ILE A 702 17.52 14.59 28.49
N ASN A 703 17.32 14.74 29.81
CA ASN A 703 16.04 15.18 30.36
C ASN A 703 15.72 16.66 30.02
N ILE A 704 16.74 17.51 29.91
CA ILE A 704 16.60 18.89 29.42
C ILE A 704 16.23 18.90 27.92
N MET A 705 16.80 18.00 27.12
CA MET A 705 16.47 17.82 25.70
C MET A 705 15.00 17.46 25.48
N ARG A 706 14.44 16.48 26.22
CA ARG A 706 13.00 16.16 26.15
C ARG A 706 12.11 17.36 26.47
N SER A 707 12.56 18.23 27.37
CA SER A 707 11.83 19.44 27.77
C SER A 707 11.93 20.58 26.73
N LEU A 708 13.09 20.74 26.09
CA LEU A 708 13.32 21.75 25.05
C LEU A 708 12.66 21.38 23.71
N MET A 709 12.57 20.10 23.36
CA MET A 709 11.86 19.62 22.16
C MET A 709 10.36 19.95 22.25
N GLY A 710 9.73 19.75 23.42
CA GLY A 710 8.33 20.16 23.62
C GLY A 710 8.10 21.68 23.53
N LEU A 711 9.12 22.49 23.81
CA LEU A 711 9.05 23.95 23.73
C LEU A 711 9.25 24.47 22.29
N TYR A 712 10.06 23.78 21.48
CA TYR A 712 10.24 24.06 20.05
C TYR A 712 8.96 23.78 19.24
N ASP A 713 8.22 22.71 19.57
CA ASP A 713 6.91 22.40 18.98
C ASP A 713 5.88 23.53 19.23
N THR A 714 6.00 24.21 20.38
CA THR A 714 5.16 25.36 20.73
C THR A 714 5.51 26.61 19.90
N ILE A 715 6.78 26.76 19.50
CA ILE A 715 7.27 27.93 18.74
C ILE A 715 7.04 27.76 17.24
N ILE A 716 7.26 26.57 16.68
CA ILE A 716 6.93 26.28 15.27
C ILE A 716 5.41 26.27 15.06
N GLY A 717 4.64 25.70 15.98
CA GLY A 717 3.17 25.77 15.93
C GLY A 717 2.59 27.19 16.03
N MET A 718 3.39 28.18 16.46
CA MET A 718 3.02 29.61 16.45
C MET A 718 3.53 30.37 15.22
N LEU A 719 4.48 29.83 14.45
CA LEU A 719 5.10 30.50 13.31
C LEU A 719 4.61 30.00 11.94
N GLY A 720 3.77 28.96 11.90
CA GLY A 720 3.14 28.44 10.68
C GLY A 720 3.83 27.19 10.19
#